data_AF-A0A2K3DHT9-F1
#
_entry.id   AF-A0A2K3DHT9-F1
#
_cell.length_a   1.000
_cell.length_b   1.000
_cell.length_c   1.000
_cell.angle_alpha   90.00
_cell.angle_beta   90.00
_cell.angle_gamma   90.00
#
_symmetry.space_group_name_H-M   'P 1'
#
loop_
_entity.id
_entity.type
_entity.pdbx_description
1 polymer ?
#
loop_
_entity_poly.entity_id
_entity_poly.type
_entity_poly.pdbx_seq_one_letter_code
_entity_poly.pdbx_strand_id
1 'polypeptide(L)'
;MAPPKGKAKRASVVTPLVLYRRALTAIKGWSPTNNTAADVEAISALTACCAALQAKLGLAAATASPDAGATAVAANSDGSSSGAAAAGLEPALAGLEGLEKGMASYGACVKHNLDLDFEDWEDEPGFLLACAHLELGRLLGRTCPPRGTTELAHLRAAVALFPGFVAGRHALAQALLARGDAQSDLDAAEQLLRSCLATCRRLAAATGEAGEAEMEEEEAGKGRGEGGGEGGGGGQGEGQGEAGEEGREEEGQGGLLLEANAACRREWEAAAGVRRSLAMLLCQAGRDREAAPVLRALDFTHRLARPVLHYPLDPLLSTASPSTSAATPSAAASGPGPHGHERYCAAVDCALPPALLGVLRAALAPGSRYWAQHGYGRVGYFSYMHELGSPHLSAVHDAAVLLHRLAAARFPAVREAKYAEWWAHCRRHPSGHQLHFDSDDEGAGGVRNPVVSSVIYLTGEVGGPTLVTPQTLGGPLADRGWLIHPRQNRLAMFDGSFLHGVIPGRGASPHPAQHRITLMVAFWRDIQCRPRTDGLPGPSQPFPGSAPAACDAAAASATATSATAVGGATAVGGATAVGGADGTAGRYTWMSDLPPHPEGPDGWGSTNPVDALPTPIPRVWECVDGGEAQPGAVQYDACFQGF
;
A
#
# COMPACT_ATOMS: atom_id res chain seq x y z
N MET A 1 26.80 -27.31 55.14
CA MET A 1 26.18 -27.37 53.80
C MET A 1 26.72 -26.22 52.98
N ALA A 2 27.48 -26.49 51.91
CA ALA A 2 27.97 -25.45 51.02
C ALA A 2 26.84 -24.99 50.09
N PRO A 3 26.70 -23.69 49.79
CA PRO A 3 25.67 -23.19 48.88
C PRO A 3 25.91 -23.76 47.47
N PRO A 4 24.84 -24.10 46.73
CA PRO A 4 24.98 -24.60 45.37
C PRO A 4 25.70 -23.55 44.51
N LYS A 5 26.80 -23.95 43.88
CA LYS A 5 27.52 -23.12 42.91
C LYS A 5 26.56 -22.78 41.77
N GLY A 6 26.04 -21.55 41.75
CA GLY A 6 25.23 -21.06 40.66
C GLY A 6 26.01 -21.14 39.36
N LYS A 7 25.53 -21.96 38.41
CA LYS A 7 26.07 -21.95 37.05
C LYS A 7 25.83 -20.55 36.49
N ALA A 8 26.90 -19.77 36.31
CA ALA A 8 26.82 -18.50 35.61
C ALA A 8 26.21 -18.75 34.23
N LYS A 9 25.01 -18.23 33.99
CA LYS A 9 24.32 -18.35 32.70
C LYS A 9 25.22 -17.64 31.68
N ARG A 10 25.91 -18.40 30.82
CA ARG A 10 26.67 -17.81 29.71
C ARG A 10 25.72 -16.89 28.94
N ALA A 11 26.11 -15.63 28.75
CA ALA A 11 25.35 -14.72 27.91
C ALA A 11 25.22 -15.39 26.53
N SER A 12 23.99 -15.58 26.06
CA SER A 12 23.74 -16.13 24.73
C SER A 12 24.32 -15.16 23.70
N VAL A 13 25.25 -15.63 22.88
CA VAL A 13 25.83 -14.84 21.78
C VAL A 13 24.69 -14.49 20.83
N VAL A 14 24.47 -13.20 20.60
CA VAL A 14 23.43 -12.71 19.68
C VAL A 14 23.93 -12.94 18.26
N THR A 15 23.30 -13.86 17.53
CA THR A 15 23.66 -14.16 16.14
C THR A 15 22.96 -13.21 15.15
N PRO A 16 23.49 -13.02 13.93
CA PRO A 16 22.81 -12.28 12.87
C PRO A 16 21.38 -12.75 12.59
N LEU A 17 21.13 -14.06 12.61
CA LEU A 17 19.78 -14.62 12.40
C LEU A 17 18.82 -14.20 13.52
N VAL A 18 19.27 -14.16 14.79
CA VAL A 18 18.46 -13.66 15.91
C VAL A 18 18.10 -12.19 15.72
N LEU A 19 19.05 -11.36 15.26
CA LEU A 19 18.80 -9.95 14.95
C LEU A 19 17.80 -9.78 13.81
N TYR A 20 17.94 -10.54 12.73
CA TYR A 20 17.01 -10.51 11.60
C TYR A 20 15.59 -10.94 12.02
N ARG A 21 15.46 -12.06 12.75
CA ARG A 21 14.17 -12.53 13.29
C ARG A 21 13.53 -11.48 14.21
N ARG A 22 14.32 -10.84 15.07
CA ARG A 22 13.85 -9.73 15.93
C ARG A 22 13.28 -8.58 15.10
N ALA A 23 13.96 -8.19 14.02
CA ALA A 23 13.46 -7.15 13.13
C ALA A 23 12.14 -7.54 12.46
N LEU A 24 12.03 -8.77 11.95
CA LEU A 24 10.79 -9.25 11.34
C LEU A 24 9.63 -9.28 12.35
N THR A 25 9.90 -9.66 13.60
CA THR A 25 8.90 -9.60 14.68
C THR A 25 8.45 -8.17 14.95
N ALA A 26 9.38 -7.21 14.99
CA ALA A 26 9.03 -5.78 15.15
C ALA A 26 8.20 -5.26 13.97
N ILE A 27 8.56 -5.63 12.72
CA ILE A 27 7.79 -5.27 11.52
C ILE A 27 6.37 -5.86 11.57
N LYS A 28 6.23 -7.14 11.97
CA LYS A 28 4.92 -7.81 12.11
C LYS A 28 4.10 -7.24 13.26
N GLY A 29 4.74 -6.83 14.35
CA GLY A 29 4.12 -6.21 15.52
C GLY A 29 3.82 -4.71 15.34
N TRP A 30 4.03 -4.16 14.15
CA TRP A 30 3.75 -2.76 13.85
C TRP A 30 2.25 -2.47 13.97
N SER A 31 1.93 -1.37 14.64
CA SER A 31 0.60 -0.78 14.71
C SER A 31 0.72 0.74 14.69
N PRO A 32 -0.33 1.49 14.33
CA PRO A 32 -0.35 2.95 14.49
C PRO A 32 -0.01 3.44 15.90
N THR A 33 -0.22 2.61 16.93
CA THR A 33 0.00 2.98 18.33
C THR A 33 1.45 2.82 18.81
N ASN A 34 2.22 1.96 18.17
CA ASN A 34 3.63 1.68 18.49
C ASN A 34 4.55 1.89 17.27
N ASN A 35 4.05 2.55 16.21
CA ASN A 35 4.67 2.58 14.88
C ASN A 35 6.15 2.95 14.92
N THR A 36 6.48 4.01 15.65
CA THR A 36 7.83 4.56 15.74
C THR A 36 8.74 3.61 16.51
N ALA A 37 8.27 3.06 17.63
CA ALA A 37 9.06 2.13 18.43
C ALA A 37 9.36 0.84 17.64
N ALA A 38 8.36 0.31 16.93
CA ALA A 38 8.50 -0.85 16.06
C ALA A 38 9.46 -0.57 14.89
N ASP A 39 9.35 0.59 14.23
CA ASP A 39 10.24 0.99 13.15
C ASP A 39 11.69 1.18 13.65
N VAL A 40 11.89 1.85 14.79
CA VAL A 40 13.22 2.04 15.41
C VAL A 40 13.85 0.71 15.79
N GLU A 41 13.08 -0.21 16.40
CA GLU A 41 13.56 -1.54 16.74
C GLU A 41 13.93 -2.35 15.49
N ALA A 42 13.06 -2.35 14.47
CA ALA A 42 13.31 -3.05 13.22
C ALA A 42 14.57 -2.52 12.51
N ILE A 43 14.70 -1.20 12.37
CA ILE A 43 15.87 -0.58 11.73
C ILE A 43 17.12 -0.90 12.53
N SER A 44 17.10 -0.70 13.86
CA SER A 44 18.27 -0.95 14.71
C SER A 44 18.73 -2.41 14.63
N ALA A 45 17.78 -3.36 14.67
CA ALA A 45 18.08 -4.78 14.58
C ALA A 45 18.60 -5.18 13.18
N LEU A 46 18.05 -4.63 12.10
CA LEU A 46 18.55 -4.88 10.73
C LEU A 46 19.93 -4.26 10.51
N THR A 47 20.19 -3.05 11.00
CA THR A 47 21.51 -2.41 10.92
C THR A 47 22.56 -3.24 11.65
N ALA A 48 22.25 -3.71 12.87
CA ALA A 48 23.14 -4.58 13.64
C ALA A 48 23.37 -5.93 12.94
N CYS A 49 22.31 -6.51 12.33
CA CYS A 49 22.41 -7.72 11.53
C CYS A 49 23.37 -7.53 10.34
N CYS A 50 23.21 -6.44 9.59
CA CYS A 50 24.07 -6.12 8.44
C CYS A 50 25.53 -5.97 8.86
N ALA A 51 25.79 -5.20 9.93
CA ALA A 51 27.15 -4.99 10.44
C ALA A 51 27.82 -6.30 10.87
N ALA A 52 27.10 -7.17 11.58
CA ALA A 52 27.62 -8.47 12.01
C ALA A 52 27.93 -9.40 10.83
N LEU A 53 27.07 -9.43 9.80
CA LEU A 53 27.29 -10.21 8.58
C LEU A 53 28.45 -9.67 7.75
N GLN A 54 28.56 -8.35 7.60
CA GLN A 54 29.70 -7.73 6.92
C GLN A 54 31.02 -8.03 7.63
N ALA A 55 31.05 -8.03 8.97
CA ALA A 55 32.23 -8.43 9.73
C ALA A 55 32.58 -9.91 9.49
N LYS A 56 31.58 -10.81 9.53
CA LYS A 56 31.76 -12.25 9.25
C LYS A 56 32.30 -12.50 7.83
N LEU A 57 31.84 -11.72 6.85
CA LEU A 57 32.25 -11.80 5.45
C LEU A 57 33.58 -11.08 5.15
N GLY A 58 34.19 -10.40 6.12
CA GLY A 58 35.41 -9.60 5.90
C GLY A 58 35.19 -8.35 5.04
N LEU A 59 33.96 -7.84 4.96
CA LEU A 59 33.57 -6.66 4.18
C LEU A 59 33.65 -5.35 4.98
N ALA A 60 33.68 -5.45 6.31
CA ALA A 60 33.76 -4.28 7.17
C ALA A 60 35.09 -3.56 6.93
N ALA A 61 35.03 -2.27 6.58
CA ALA A 61 36.21 -1.41 6.68
C ALA A 61 36.69 -1.43 8.14
N ALA A 62 38.00 -1.56 8.35
CA ALA A 62 38.58 -1.59 9.69
C ALA A 62 38.39 -0.25 10.43
N THR A 63 37.21 0.02 11.01
CA THR A 63 36.99 1.20 11.84
C THR A 63 35.94 1.00 12.95
N ALA A 64 36.40 1.37 14.16
CA ALA A 64 35.73 1.64 15.44
C ALA A 64 34.99 0.50 16.18
N SER A 65 35.32 0.38 17.48
CA SER A 65 34.93 -0.69 18.41
C SER A 65 33.41 -0.90 18.54
N PRO A 66 32.93 -2.17 18.62
CA PRO A 66 31.51 -2.52 18.69
C PRO A 66 30.76 -2.09 19.96
N ASP A 67 31.42 -1.47 20.94
CA ASP A 67 30.80 -1.11 22.24
C ASP A 67 29.90 0.14 22.23
N ALA A 68 29.79 0.87 21.11
CA ALA A 68 29.05 2.14 21.07
C ALA A 68 27.53 2.02 20.81
N GLY A 69 27.01 0.85 20.41
CA GLY A 69 25.64 0.73 19.89
C GLY A 69 24.59 0.09 20.82
N ALA A 70 24.99 -0.64 21.85
CA ALA A 70 24.06 -1.52 22.59
C ALA A 70 23.41 -0.90 23.85
N THR A 71 23.87 0.27 24.31
CA THR A 71 23.46 0.85 25.60
C THR A 71 22.49 2.03 25.53
N ALA A 72 22.04 2.46 24.34
CA ALA A 72 21.30 3.72 24.18
C ALA A 72 19.75 3.64 24.25
N VAL A 73 19.13 2.49 24.53
CA VAL A 73 17.65 2.34 24.46
C VAL A 73 16.96 2.28 25.83
N ALA A 74 17.67 2.45 26.94
CA ALA A 74 17.13 2.23 28.30
C ALA A 74 17.10 3.47 29.21
N ALA A 75 16.69 4.65 28.72
CA ALA A 75 16.28 5.77 29.58
C ALA A 75 15.55 6.87 28.79
N ASN A 76 14.22 6.97 28.94
CA ASN A 76 13.47 8.24 29.07
C ASN A 76 11.95 7.96 29.03
N SER A 77 11.31 8.07 30.18
CA SER A 77 9.87 7.89 30.38
C SER A 77 9.16 9.21 30.71
N ASP A 78 9.50 10.31 30.04
CA ASP A 78 8.86 11.62 30.24
C ASP A 78 8.16 12.13 28.97
N GLY A 79 6.85 11.83 28.90
CA GLY A 79 5.73 12.69 28.51
C GLY A 79 5.65 13.42 27.16
N SER A 80 6.73 13.62 26.39
CA SER A 80 6.69 14.37 25.11
C SER A 80 7.19 13.50 23.96
N SER A 81 6.28 12.69 23.40
CA SER A 81 6.60 11.55 22.54
C SER A 81 6.91 11.88 21.07
N SER A 82 6.60 13.08 20.56
CA SER A 82 6.76 13.36 19.13
C SER A 82 8.18 13.78 18.72
N GLY A 83 8.93 14.45 19.60
CA GLY A 83 10.33 14.84 19.33
C GLY A 83 11.33 13.70 19.57
N ALA A 84 11.07 12.85 20.57
CA ALA A 84 11.94 11.71 20.90
C ALA A 84 11.96 10.61 19.82
N ALA A 85 10.85 10.47 19.10
CA ALA A 85 10.68 9.53 17.99
C ALA A 85 11.69 9.76 16.86
N ALA A 86 11.81 11.01 16.39
CA ALA A 86 12.78 11.38 15.36
C ALA A 86 14.23 11.27 15.88
N ALA A 87 14.46 11.63 17.15
CA ALA A 87 15.78 11.56 17.78
C ALA A 87 16.33 10.13 17.91
N GLY A 88 15.47 9.11 18.05
CA GLY A 88 15.88 7.71 18.08
C GLY A 88 16.21 7.11 16.71
N LEU A 89 15.64 7.68 15.64
CA LEU A 89 15.86 7.21 14.27
C LEU A 89 17.22 7.67 13.72
N GLU A 90 17.66 8.89 14.03
CA GLU A 90 18.91 9.46 13.51
C GLU A 90 20.17 8.62 13.82
N PRO A 91 20.40 8.12 15.06
CA PRO A 91 21.53 7.22 15.33
C PRO A 91 21.47 5.90 14.56
N ALA A 92 20.26 5.33 14.39
CA ALA A 92 20.08 4.11 13.62
C ALA A 92 20.36 4.32 12.14
N LEU A 93 20.01 5.50 11.61
CA LEU A 93 20.31 5.94 10.24
C LEU A 93 21.80 6.20 10.03
N ALA A 94 22.50 6.81 11.00
CA ALA A 94 23.94 7.04 10.92
C ALA A 94 24.74 5.72 10.76
N GLY A 95 24.24 4.63 11.35
CA GLY A 95 24.81 3.29 11.16
C GLY A 95 24.73 2.77 9.72
N LEU A 96 23.77 3.25 8.92
CA LEU A 96 23.58 2.83 7.54
C LEU A 96 24.66 3.41 6.60
N GLU A 97 25.12 4.63 6.85
CA GLU A 97 26.16 5.30 6.04
C GLU A 97 27.50 4.54 6.06
N GLY A 98 27.77 3.80 7.15
CA GLY A 98 28.95 2.95 7.26
C GLY A 98 28.94 1.73 6.33
N LEU A 99 27.75 1.21 5.99
CA LEU A 99 27.58 -0.03 5.22
C LEU A 99 27.94 0.14 3.74
N GLU A 100 27.74 1.34 3.17
CA GLU A 100 27.97 1.60 1.73
C GLU A 100 29.42 1.37 1.29
N LYS A 101 30.39 1.67 2.18
CA LYS A 101 31.82 1.58 1.85
C LYS A 101 32.31 0.15 1.66
N GLY A 102 31.70 -0.83 2.33
CA GLY A 102 32.05 -2.24 2.23
C GLY A 102 31.45 -2.97 1.02
N MET A 103 30.47 -2.36 0.34
CA MET A 103 29.70 -3.05 -0.70
C MET A 103 30.41 -3.15 -2.05
N ALA A 104 31.37 -2.27 -2.35
CA ALA A 104 32.05 -2.24 -3.64
C ALA A 104 32.93 -3.48 -3.91
N SER A 105 33.27 -4.26 -2.88
CA SER A 105 34.17 -5.42 -2.96
C SER A 105 33.47 -6.76 -3.23
N TYR A 106 32.13 -6.79 -3.35
CA TYR A 106 31.37 -8.04 -3.19
C TYR A 106 31.16 -8.89 -4.46
N GLY A 107 31.21 -8.29 -5.66
CA GLY A 107 30.68 -8.91 -6.89
C GLY A 107 31.31 -10.24 -7.35
N ALA A 108 32.30 -10.80 -6.65
CA ALA A 108 33.08 -11.96 -7.05
C ALA A 108 32.87 -13.24 -6.20
N CYS A 109 32.17 -13.19 -5.05
CA CYS A 109 32.33 -14.23 -4.02
C CYS A 109 31.16 -15.21 -3.79
N VAL A 110 29.96 -15.00 -4.33
CA VAL A 110 28.79 -15.85 -4.00
C VAL A 110 28.40 -16.75 -5.16
N LYS A 111 28.39 -18.07 -4.90
CA LYS A 111 27.85 -19.06 -5.83
C LYS A 111 26.35 -19.23 -5.56
N HIS A 112 25.58 -19.33 -6.64
CA HIS A 112 24.13 -19.40 -6.58
C HIS A 112 23.67 -20.80 -6.18
N ASN A 113 22.95 -20.91 -5.06
CA ASN A 113 21.90 -21.92 -4.94
C ASN A 113 20.65 -21.27 -4.33
N LEU A 114 19.48 -21.57 -4.89
CA LEU A 114 18.18 -21.09 -4.37
C LEU A 114 17.59 -22.07 -3.35
N ASP A 115 18.19 -23.25 -3.20
CA ASP A 115 17.90 -24.23 -2.15
C ASP A 115 18.61 -23.83 -0.84
N LEU A 116 18.17 -22.75 -0.22
CA LEU A 116 18.68 -22.36 1.10
C LEU A 116 17.63 -22.64 2.17
N ASP A 117 17.98 -23.54 3.08
CA ASP A 117 17.38 -23.57 4.41
C ASP A 117 17.92 -22.36 5.20
N PHE A 118 17.04 -21.67 5.93
CA PHE A 118 17.42 -20.51 6.74
C PHE A 118 18.30 -20.90 7.94
N GLU A 119 18.31 -22.19 8.32
CA GLU A 119 19.21 -22.68 9.37
C GLU A 119 20.66 -22.80 8.91
N ASP A 120 20.90 -22.95 7.59
CA ASP A 120 22.24 -22.96 6.98
C ASP A 120 22.72 -21.54 6.61
N TRP A 121 22.18 -20.50 7.25
CA TRP A 121 22.64 -19.11 7.02
C TRP A 121 24.14 -18.95 7.33
N GLU A 122 24.71 -19.85 8.14
CA GLU A 122 26.14 -19.86 8.42
C GLU A 122 26.99 -20.16 7.19
N ASP A 123 26.45 -20.98 6.28
CA ASP A 123 27.05 -21.36 5.00
C ASP A 123 26.82 -20.30 3.92
N GLU A 124 25.70 -19.57 4.00
CA GLU A 124 25.31 -18.53 3.02
C GLU A 124 25.00 -17.15 3.67
N PRO A 125 25.95 -16.55 4.43
CA PRO A 125 25.73 -15.27 5.11
C PRO A 125 25.47 -14.10 4.14
N GLY A 126 25.81 -14.27 2.87
CA GLY A 126 25.52 -13.32 1.80
C GLY A 126 24.03 -13.14 1.51
N PHE A 127 23.28 -14.23 1.50
CA PHE A 127 21.84 -14.19 1.25
C PHE A 127 21.09 -13.52 2.40
N LEU A 128 21.43 -13.86 3.65
CA LEU A 128 20.84 -13.20 4.82
C LEU A 128 21.15 -11.70 4.83
N LEU A 129 22.37 -11.30 4.43
CA LEU A 129 22.73 -9.88 4.31
C LEU A 129 21.90 -9.19 3.22
N ALA A 130 21.70 -9.83 2.06
CA ALA A 130 20.84 -9.30 1.00
C ALA A 130 19.38 -9.13 1.47
N CYS A 131 18.85 -10.09 2.24
CA CYS A 131 17.51 -10.01 2.83
C CYS A 131 17.40 -8.86 3.84
N ALA A 132 18.40 -8.68 4.71
CA ALA A 132 18.42 -7.57 5.66
C ALA A 132 18.43 -6.20 4.94
N HIS A 133 19.22 -6.06 3.87
CA HIS A 133 19.21 -4.86 3.03
C HIS A 133 17.86 -4.65 2.32
N LEU A 134 17.22 -5.71 1.81
CA LEU A 134 15.89 -5.62 1.20
C LEU A 134 14.85 -5.09 2.18
N GLU A 135 14.80 -5.64 3.40
CA GLU A 135 13.84 -5.20 4.42
C GLU A 135 14.13 -3.78 4.92
N LEU A 136 15.40 -3.37 5.05
CA LEU A 136 15.77 -1.97 5.32
C LEU A 136 15.26 -1.04 4.22
N GLY A 137 15.52 -1.37 2.95
CA GLY A 137 15.05 -0.57 1.82
C GLY A 137 13.53 -0.41 1.81
N ARG A 138 12.78 -1.51 2.01
CA ARG A 138 11.31 -1.49 2.10
C ARG A 138 10.80 -0.64 3.26
N LEU A 139 11.45 -0.72 4.41
CA LEU A 139 11.05 0.01 5.61
C LEU A 139 11.27 1.52 5.42
N LEU A 140 12.41 1.92 4.85
CA LEU A 140 12.76 3.31 4.54
C LEU A 140 11.87 3.91 3.43
N GLY A 141 11.46 3.13 2.44
CA GLY A 141 10.51 3.57 1.40
C GLY A 141 9.10 3.85 1.93
N ARG A 142 8.74 3.25 3.07
CA ARG A 142 7.44 3.42 3.74
C ARG A 142 7.41 4.57 4.75
N THR A 143 8.54 5.19 5.08
CA THR A 143 8.53 6.36 5.99
C THR A 143 7.94 7.57 5.27
N CYS A 144 7.29 8.47 6.01
CA CYS A 144 6.76 9.72 5.46
C CYS A 144 7.43 10.92 6.15
N PRO A 145 8.22 11.75 5.43
CA PRO A 145 8.53 11.63 4.00
C PRO A 145 9.48 10.43 3.72
N PRO A 146 9.47 9.88 2.49
CA PRO A 146 10.36 8.77 2.17
C PRO A 146 11.82 9.23 2.05
N ARG A 147 12.76 8.41 2.51
CA ARG A 147 14.21 8.67 2.46
C ARG A 147 14.81 8.11 1.17
N GLY A 148 14.42 8.68 0.03
CA GLY A 148 14.62 8.07 -1.29
C GLY A 148 16.06 7.71 -1.67
N THR A 149 17.07 8.46 -1.20
CA THR A 149 18.48 8.12 -1.48
C THR A 149 18.94 6.89 -0.70
N THR A 150 18.71 6.86 0.60
CA THR A 150 19.07 5.75 1.50
C THR A 150 18.31 4.48 1.13
N GLU A 151 17.00 4.58 0.84
CA GLU A 151 16.18 3.48 0.33
C GLU A 151 16.83 2.81 -0.89
N LEU A 152 17.15 3.59 -1.93
CA LEU A 152 17.73 3.08 -3.16
C LEU A 152 19.12 2.45 -2.93
N ALA A 153 19.92 2.99 -2.00
CA ALA A 153 21.22 2.43 -1.66
C ALA A 153 21.09 1.00 -1.09
N HIS A 154 20.19 0.79 -0.12
CA HIS A 154 19.95 -0.55 0.43
C HIS A 154 19.37 -1.53 -0.58
N LEU A 155 18.43 -1.09 -1.42
CA LEU A 155 17.86 -1.95 -2.46
C LEU A 155 18.90 -2.34 -3.53
N ARG A 156 19.78 -1.41 -3.91
CA ARG A 156 20.94 -1.71 -4.78
C ARG A 156 21.91 -2.69 -4.11
N ALA A 157 22.13 -2.55 -2.79
CA ALA A 157 22.93 -3.49 -2.02
C ALA A 157 22.37 -4.90 -2.10
N ALA A 158 21.08 -5.08 -1.83
CA ALA A 158 20.42 -6.38 -1.88
C ALA A 158 20.57 -7.04 -3.27
N VAL A 159 20.41 -6.27 -4.35
CA VAL A 159 20.56 -6.75 -5.73
C VAL A 159 22.02 -7.06 -6.09
N ALA A 160 22.98 -6.27 -5.60
CA ALA A 160 24.40 -6.50 -5.83
C ALA A 160 24.92 -7.73 -5.08
N LEU A 161 24.45 -7.93 -3.85
CA LEU A 161 24.77 -9.08 -3.00
C LEU A 161 24.19 -10.37 -3.59
N PHE A 162 22.95 -10.30 -4.09
CA PHE A 162 22.31 -11.46 -4.70
C PHE A 162 21.72 -11.07 -6.07
N PRO A 163 22.50 -11.15 -7.16
CA PRO A 163 21.99 -10.89 -8.51
C PRO A 163 20.93 -11.90 -8.96
N GLY A 164 20.62 -12.94 -8.20
CA GLY A 164 19.44 -13.79 -8.45
C GLY A 164 18.14 -13.20 -7.90
N PHE A 165 18.20 -12.21 -7.00
CA PHE A 165 17.08 -11.84 -6.13
C PHE A 165 15.93 -11.18 -6.89
N VAL A 166 14.86 -11.91 -7.20
CA VAL A 166 13.70 -11.34 -7.88
C VAL A 166 13.00 -10.35 -6.96
N ALA A 167 12.82 -10.67 -5.67
CA ALA A 167 12.22 -9.75 -4.71
C ALA A 167 13.06 -8.48 -4.53
N GLY A 168 14.39 -8.60 -4.47
CA GLY A 168 15.32 -7.46 -4.36
C GLY A 168 15.25 -6.52 -5.56
N ARG A 169 15.34 -7.08 -6.78
CA ARG A 169 15.24 -6.29 -8.02
C ARG A 169 13.86 -5.69 -8.22
N HIS A 170 12.81 -6.43 -7.90
CA HIS A 170 11.44 -5.91 -7.98
C HIS A 170 11.27 -4.72 -7.04
N ALA A 171 11.73 -4.83 -5.78
CA ALA A 171 11.68 -3.72 -4.84
C ALA A 171 12.49 -2.51 -5.33
N LEU A 172 13.69 -2.72 -5.87
CA LEU A 172 14.48 -1.64 -6.47
C LEU A 172 13.75 -0.98 -7.65
N ALA A 173 13.14 -1.76 -8.54
CA ALA A 173 12.35 -1.24 -9.64
C ALA A 173 11.15 -0.43 -9.13
N GLN A 174 10.42 -0.91 -8.11
CA GLN A 174 9.33 -0.16 -7.47
C GLN A 174 9.79 1.17 -6.90
N ALA A 175 10.94 1.21 -6.21
CA ALA A 175 11.48 2.44 -5.64
C ALA A 175 11.89 3.44 -6.74
N LEU A 176 12.49 2.97 -7.83
CA LEU A 176 12.81 3.79 -9.00
C LEU A 176 11.56 4.32 -9.71
N LEU A 177 10.53 3.47 -9.87
CA LEU A 177 9.24 3.88 -10.40
C LEU A 177 8.61 4.93 -9.52
N ALA A 178 8.44 4.64 -8.23
CA ALA A 178 7.85 5.51 -7.23
C ALA A 178 8.52 6.88 -7.21
N ARG A 179 9.84 6.92 -7.36
CA ARG A 179 10.60 8.17 -7.55
C ARG A 179 10.22 8.84 -8.87
N GLY A 180 10.50 8.18 -9.99
CA GLY A 180 10.10 8.64 -11.32
C GLY A 180 10.64 10.05 -11.64
N ASP A 181 11.76 10.45 -11.07
CA ASP A 181 12.26 11.83 -11.18
C ASP A 181 12.80 12.14 -12.58
N ALA A 182 13.28 11.11 -13.28
CA ALA A 182 13.88 11.20 -14.60
C ALA A 182 13.52 10.00 -15.46
N GLN A 183 13.60 10.16 -16.78
CA GLN A 183 13.37 9.07 -17.73
C GLN A 183 14.34 7.89 -17.49
N SER A 184 15.58 8.18 -17.09
CA SER A 184 16.58 7.16 -16.75
C SER A 184 16.14 6.24 -15.60
N ASP A 185 15.30 6.73 -14.68
CA ASP A 185 14.77 5.90 -13.60
C ASP A 185 13.75 4.89 -14.12
N LEU A 186 12.89 5.34 -15.02
CA LEU A 186 11.89 4.49 -15.68
C LEU A 186 12.57 3.43 -16.54
N ASP A 187 13.58 3.82 -17.31
CA ASP A 187 14.35 2.92 -18.16
C ASP A 187 15.10 1.87 -17.30
N ALA A 188 15.72 2.29 -16.19
CA ALA A 188 16.38 1.39 -15.26
C ALA A 188 15.39 0.44 -14.57
N ALA A 189 14.21 0.93 -14.17
CA ALA A 189 13.15 0.09 -13.62
C ALA A 189 12.65 -0.94 -14.64
N GLU A 190 12.43 -0.54 -15.90
CA GLU A 190 12.03 -1.47 -16.96
C GLU A 190 13.08 -2.58 -17.16
N GLN A 191 14.36 -2.22 -17.23
CA GLN A 191 15.46 -3.19 -17.36
C GLN A 191 15.49 -4.19 -16.19
N LEU A 192 15.33 -3.71 -14.96
CA LEU A 192 15.26 -4.56 -13.77
C LEU A 192 14.06 -5.52 -13.83
N LEU A 193 12.88 -5.04 -14.20
CA LEU A 193 11.67 -5.86 -14.33
C LEU A 193 11.81 -6.94 -15.40
N ARG A 194 12.41 -6.60 -16.55
CA ARG A 194 12.73 -7.59 -17.60
C ARG A 194 13.73 -8.64 -17.11
N SER A 195 14.76 -8.21 -16.39
CA SER A 195 15.73 -9.12 -15.76
C SER A 195 15.07 -10.04 -14.75
N CYS A 196 14.11 -9.55 -13.95
CA CYS A 196 13.32 -10.38 -13.04
C CYS A 196 12.56 -11.47 -13.79
N LEU A 197 11.82 -11.13 -14.84
CA LEU A 197 11.07 -12.12 -15.63
C LEU A 197 11.97 -13.16 -16.29
N ALA A 198 13.14 -12.74 -16.78
CA ALA A 198 14.13 -13.67 -17.32
C ALA A 198 14.61 -14.66 -16.25
N THR A 199 14.87 -14.18 -15.03
CA THR A 199 15.22 -15.06 -13.89
C THR A 199 14.08 -16.00 -13.53
N CYS A 200 12.85 -15.51 -13.35
CA CYS A 200 11.69 -16.36 -13.04
C CYS A 200 11.50 -17.48 -14.07
N ARG A 201 11.70 -17.22 -15.36
CA ARG A 201 11.61 -18.25 -16.41
C ARG A 201 12.69 -19.31 -16.29
N ARG A 202 13.93 -18.93 -15.98
CA ARG A 202 15.02 -19.89 -15.74
C ARG A 202 14.72 -20.79 -14.54
N LEU A 203 14.16 -20.21 -13.46
CA LEU A 203 13.77 -20.98 -12.28
C LEU A 203 12.64 -21.95 -12.59
N ALA A 204 11.60 -21.49 -13.29
CA ALA A 204 10.49 -22.35 -13.69
C ALA A 204 10.94 -23.51 -14.60
N ALA A 205 11.88 -23.26 -15.53
CA ALA A 205 12.45 -24.30 -16.38
C ALA A 205 13.24 -25.33 -15.56
N ALA A 206 14.10 -24.88 -14.65
CA ALA A 206 14.88 -25.77 -13.78
C ALA A 206 13.99 -26.65 -12.88
N THR A 207 12.89 -26.10 -12.35
CA THR A 207 11.93 -26.89 -11.55
C THR A 207 11.08 -27.83 -12.38
N GLY A 208 10.74 -27.46 -13.62
CA GLY A 208 9.98 -28.32 -14.53
C GLY A 208 10.78 -29.55 -14.97
N GLU A 209 12.06 -29.35 -15.30
CA GLU A 209 12.98 -30.45 -15.63
C GLU A 209 13.21 -31.38 -14.43
N ALA A 210 13.28 -30.83 -13.21
CA ALA A 210 13.38 -31.63 -11.98
C ALA A 210 12.11 -32.44 -11.70
N GLY A 211 10.94 -31.83 -11.88
CA GLY A 211 9.64 -32.52 -11.68
C GLY A 211 9.38 -33.61 -12.71
N GLU A 212 9.79 -33.43 -13.96
CA GLU A 212 9.72 -34.47 -14.99
C GLU A 212 10.71 -35.62 -14.71
N ALA A 213 11.94 -35.31 -14.26
CA ALA A 213 12.94 -36.32 -13.92
C ALA A 213 12.58 -37.16 -12.67
N GLU A 214 12.03 -36.55 -11.62
CA GLU A 214 11.55 -37.27 -10.43
C GLU A 214 10.35 -38.17 -10.76
N MET A 215 9.46 -37.73 -11.65
CA MET A 215 8.31 -38.53 -12.09
C MET A 215 8.76 -39.74 -12.95
N GLU A 216 9.77 -39.57 -13.81
CA GLU A 216 10.39 -40.68 -14.56
C GLU A 216 11.13 -41.68 -13.64
N GLU A 217 11.80 -41.22 -12.59
CA GLU A 217 12.49 -42.10 -11.63
C GLU A 217 11.51 -42.88 -10.73
N GLU A 218 10.38 -42.26 -10.35
CA GLU A 218 9.31 -42.93 -9.61
C GLU A 218 8.56 -43.97 -10.47
N GLU A 219 8.33 -43.69 -11.76
CA GLU A 219 7.78 -44.67 -12.71
C GLU A 219 8.77 -45.81 -13.00
N ALA A 220 10.07 -45.52 -13.13
CA ALA A 220 11.10 -46.54 -13.30
C ALA A 220 11.28 -47.44 -12.05
N GLY A 221 11.05 -46.89 -10.85
CA GLY A 221 11.09 -47.63 -9.59
C GLY A 221 9.90 -48.58 -9.38
N LYS A 222 8.70 -48.20 -9.83
CA LYS A 222 7.48 -49.03 -9.71
C LYS A 222 7.47 -50.24 -10.66
N GLY A 223 8.29 -50.26 -11.71
CA GLY A 223 8.38 -51.35 -12.68
C GLY A 223 9.12 -52.63 -12.22
N ARG A 224 9.64 -52.70 -10.99
CA ARG A 224 10.43 -53.86 -10.49
C ARG A 224 9.80 -54.67 -9.37
N GLY A 225 8.55 -54.39 -9.01
CA GLY A 225 7.92 -54.91 -7.78
C GLY A 225 6.65 -55.73 -7.95
N GLU A 226 6.47 -56.51 -9.02
CA GLU A 226 5.38 -57.51 -9.05
C GLU A 226 5.90 -58.89 -9.44
N GLY A 227 6.10 -59.71 -8.41
CA GLY A 227 6.53 -61.09 -8.51
C GLY A 227 6.23 -61.86 -7.24
N GLY A 228 4.93 -62.02 -6.92
CA GLY A 228 4.43 -63.17 -6.15
C GLY A 228 3.87 -62.87 -4.76
N GLY A 229 2.65 -63.36 -4.50
CA GLY A 229 2.16 -63.59 -3.14
C GLY A 229 0.65 -63.54 -2.97
N GLU A 230 -0.08 -64.52 -3.51
CA GLU A 230 -1.44 -64.84 -3.05
C GLU A 230 -1.41 -65.50 -1.65
N GLY A 231 -2.39 -65.15 -0.81
CA GLY A 231 -2.69 -65.76 0.50
C GLY A 231 -2.79 -64.68 1.59
N GLY A 232 -3.89 -64.46 2.31
CA GLY A 232 -4.91 -65.37 2.81
C GLY A 232 -4.79 -65.43 4.34
N GLY A 233 -5.85 -65.08 5.07
CA GLY A 233 -5.99 -65.40 6.50
C GLY A 233 -6.13 -64.20 7.44
N GLY A 234 -7.30 -64.10 8.09
CA GLY A 234 -7.57 -63.12 9.13
C GLY A 234 -6.96 -63.45 10.49
N GLY A 235 -7.01 -62.48 11.39
CA GLY A 235 -6.64 -62.64 12.80
C GLY A 235 -6.80 -61.33 13.55
N GLN A 236 -7.86 -61.25 14.36
CA GLN A 236 -8.01 -60.24 15.41
C GLN A 236 -6.98 -60.52 16.50
N GLY A 237 -6.22 -59.51 16.91
CA GLY A 237 -5.28 -59.57 18.02
C GLY A 237 -5.14 -58.20 18.67
N GLU A 238 -5.82 -58.02 19.80
CA GLU A 238 -5.63 -56.89 20.71
C GLU A 238 -4.25 -57.03 21.38
N GLY A 239 -3.39 -56.02 21.19
CA GLY A 239 -2.09 -55.92 21.84
C GLY A 239 -1.93 -54.52 22.44
N GLN A 240 -2.09 -54.41 23.76
CA GLN A 240 -1.68 -53.26 24.55
C GLN A 240 -0.14 -53.24 24.61
N GLY A 241 0.47 -52.23 23.98
CA GLY A 241 1.90 -51.96 24.03
C GLY A 241 2.14 -50.57 24.63
N GLU A 242 2.97 -50.54 25.67
CA GLU A 242 3.36 -49.36 26.44
C GLU A 242 4.01 -48.28 25.56
N ALA A 243 3.55 -47.03 25.75
CA ALA A 243 4.06 -45.84 25.07
C ALA A 243 5.41 -45.43 25.66
N GLY A 244 6.47 -45.57 24.86
CA GLY A 244 7.78 -44.97 25.10
C GLY A 244 7.75 -43.47 24.81
N GLU A 245 8.19 -42.68 25.77
CA GLU A 245 8.27 -41.22 25.76
C GLU A 245 9.56 -40.73 25.06
N GLU A 246 9.79 -41.18 23.82
CA GLU A 246 10.90 -40.75 22.95
C GLU A 246 10.33 -40.25 21.61
N GLY A 247 9.91 -38.98 21.56
CA GLY A 247 9.28 -38.43 20.35
C GLY A 247 9.05 -36.93 20.39
N ARG A 248 10.03 -36.15 20.84
CA ARG A 248 9.90 -34.68 20.97
C ARG A 248 10.93 -33.84 20.22
N GLU A 249 11.72 -34.44 19.33
CA GLU A 249 12.71 -33.73 18.51
C GLU A 249 12.28 -33.56 17.02
N GLU A 250 11.20 -34.20 16.56
CA GLU A 250 10.73 -34.07 15.16
C GLU A 250 9.84 -32.83 14.89
N GLU A 251 9.39 -32.09 15.91
CA GLU A 251 8.63 -30.84 15.70
C GLU A 251 9.50 -29.68 15.15
N GLY A 252 10.83 -29.81 15.13
CA GLY A 252 11.76 -28.81 14.58
C GLY A 252 11.85 -28.80 13.05
N GLN A 253 11.93 -29.98 12.42
CA GLN A 253 12.12 -30.09 10.97
C GLN A 253 10.90 -29.67 10.14
N GLY A 254 9.68 -29.86 10.68
CA GLY A 254 8.45 -29.43 10.00
C GLY A 254 8.35 -27.90 9.83
N GLY A 255 9.00 -27.12 10.70
CA GLY A 255 9.06 -25.67 10.58
C GLY A 255 9.95 -25.19 9.42
N LEU A 256 11.03 -25.92 9.13
CA LEU A 256 12.06 -25.53 8.15
C LEU A 256 11.61 -25.65 6.71
N LEU A 257 10.97 -26.78 6.38
CA LEU A 257 10.33 -26.95 5.09
C LEU A 257 9.25 -25.87 4.85
N LEU A 258 8.57 -25.41 5.91
CA LEU A 258 7.58 -24.34 5.82
C LEU A 258 8.20 -22.96 5.53
N GLU A 259 9.37 -22.66 6.10
CA GLU A 259 10.13 -21.41 5.93
C GLU A 259 10.86 -21.33 4.58
N ALA A 260 11.52 -22.40 4.12
CA ALA A 260 12.14 -22.48 2.79
C ALA A 260 11.09 -22.31 1.68
N ASN A 261 9.95 -23.00 1.82
CA ASN A 261 8.80 -22.79 0.94
C ASN A 261 8.28 -21.34 0.96
N ALA A 262 8.44 -20.60 2.07
CA ALA A 262 8.03 -19.20 2.12
C ALA A 262 8.94 -18.27 1.30
N ALA A 263 10.25 -18.57 1.18
CA ALA A 263 11.15 -17.81 0.32
C ALA A 263 10.82 -18.01 -1.17
N CYS A 264 10.64 -19.26 -1.60
CA CYS A 264 10.21 -19.59 -2.96
C CYS A 264 8.84 -18.98 -3.29
N ARG A 265 7.87 -19.05 -2.36
CA ARG A 265 6.58 -18.35 -2.49
C ARG A 265 6.75 -16.84 -2.67
N ARG A 266 7.63 -16.19 -1.91
CA ARG A 266 7.91 -14.74 -2.06
C ARG A 266 8.49 -14.39 -3.44
N GLU A 267 9.40 -15.21 -3.96
CA GLU A 267 9.96 -15.00 -5.30
C GLU A 267 8.90 -15.20 -6.39
N TRP A 268 7.99 -16.17 -6.21
CA TRP A 268 6.85 -16.41 -7.10
C TRP A 268 5.82 -15.27 -7.05
N GLU A 269 5.42 -14.83 -5.85
CA GLU A 269 4.53 -13.68 -5.65
C GLU A 269 5.13 -12.40 -6.25
N ALA A 270 6.44 -12.22 -6.12
CA ALA A 270 7.15 -11.12 -6.77
C ALA A 270 7.03 -11.17 -8.29
N ALA A 271 7.00 -12.36 -8.92
CA ALA A 271 6.86 -12.48 -10.37
C ALA A 271 5.55 -11.88 -10.89
N ALA A 272 4.42 -12.08 -10.19
CA ALA A 272 3.15 -11.47 -10.56
C ALA A 272 3.19 -9.93 -10.45
N GLY A 273 3.78 -9.40 -9.38
CA GLY A 273 4.01 -7.96 -9.20
C GLY A 273 4.93 -7.36 -10.27
N VAL A 274 5.98 -8.07 -10.65
CA VAL A 274 6.91 -7.69 -11.73
C VAL A 274 6.16 -7.59 -13.06
N ARG A 275 5.33 -8.59 -13.40
CA ARG A 275 4.53 -8.57 -14.64
C ARG A 275 3.56 -7.39 -14.67
N ARG A 276 2.83 -7.13 -13.58
CA ARG A 276 1.90 -5.99 -13.48
C ARG A 276 2.61 -4.66 -13.72
N SER A 277 3.75 -4.47 -13.08
CA SER A 277 4.52 -3.23 -13.17
C SER A 277 5.11 -3.02 -14.56
N LEU A 278 5.67 -4.09 -15.15
CA LEU A 278 6.19 -4.02 -16.52
C LEU A 278 5.07 -3.76 -17.54
N ALA A 279 3.92 -4.41 -17.38
CA ALA A 279 2.78 -4.19 -18.27
C ALA A 279 2.29 -2.75 -18.20
N MET A 280 2.20 -2.14 -17.00
CA MET A 280 1.81 -0.74 -16.85
C MET A 280 2.81 0.20 -17.53
N LEU A 281 4.12 0.02 -17.31
CA LEU A 281 5.17 0.80 -17.99
C LEU A 281 5.05 0.72 -19.52
N LEU A 282 4.93 -0.49 -20.06
CA LEU A 282 4.82 -0.70 -21.50
C LEU A 282 3.55 -0.08 -22.08
N CYS A 283 2.42 -0.22 -21.38
CA CYS A 283 1.17 0.42 -21.77
C CYS A 283 1.31 1.95 -21.78
N GLN A 284 1.85 2.58 -20.74
CA GLN A 284 2.04 4.05 -20.69
C GLN A 284 3.07 4.55 -21.71
N ALA A 285 4.07 3.74 -22.07
CA ALA A 285 5.02 4.03 -23.14
C ALA A 285 4.44 3.81 -24.55
N GLY A 286 3.21 3.28 -24.67
CA GLY A 286 2.55 3.02 -25.96
C GLY A 286 3.08 1.80 -26.68
N ARG A 287 3.78 0.92 -25.94
CA ARG A 287 4.35 -0.35 -26.40
C ARG A 287 3.35 -1.47 -26.15
N ASP A 288 2.10 -1.25 -26.55
CA ASP A 288 0.96 -2.12 -26.27
C ASP A 288 1.17 -3.56 -26.76
N ARG A 289 1.83 -3.72 -27.92
CA ARG A 289 2.19 -5.04 -28.48
C ARG A 289 3.13 -5.84 -27.57
N GLU A 290 4.02 -5.17 -26.85
CA GLU A 290 4.92 -5.81 -25.88
C GLU A 290 4.22 -6.07 -24.55
N ALA A 291 3.28 -5.21 -24.15
CA ALA A 291 2.49 -5.40 -22.94
C ALA A 291 1.53 -6.60 -23.06
N ALA A 292 0.96 -6.82 -24.25
CA ALA A 292 -0.05 -7.85 -24.50
C ALA A 292 0.32 -9.27 -24.03
N PRO A 293 1.49 -9.85 -24.36
CA PRO A 293 1.88 -11.17 -23.84
C PRO A 293 2.13 -11.18 -22.32
N VAL A 294 2.52 -10.04 -21.72
CA VAL A 294 2.71 -9.93 -20.27
C VAL A 294 1.35 -9.96 -19.56
N LEU A 295 0.35 -9.26 -20.11
CA LEU A 295 -1.02 -9.19 -19.61
C LEU A 295 -1.75 -10.54 -19.75
N ARG A 296 -1.62 -11.22 -20.89
CA ARG A 296 -2.19 -12.56 -21.07
C ARG A 296 -1.62 -13.59 -20.09
N ALA A 297 -0.34 -13.46 -19.74
CA ALA A 297 0.28 -14.32 -18.74
C ALA A 297 -0.15 -14.00 -17.29
N LEU A 298 -1.00 -12.98 -17.10
CA LEU A 298 -1.70 -12.65 -15.86
C LEU A 298 -3.22 -12.89 -16.01
N ASP A 299 -3.64 -13.61 -17.04
CA ASP A 299 -5.03 -13.93 -17.37
C ASP A 299 -5.94 -12.71 -17.63
N PHE A 300 -5.35 -11.54 -17.90
CA PHE A 300 -6.12 -10.37 -18.33
C PHE A 300 -6.51 -10.48 -19.80
N THR A 301 -7.79 -10.22 -20.08
CA THR A 301 -8.34 -10.17 -21.44
C THR A 301 -8.59 -8.74 -21.90
N HIS A 302 -8.78 -7.82 -20.94
CA HIS A 302 -9.03 -6.41 -21.17
C HIS A 302 -8.03 -5.55 -20.39
N ARG A 303 -7.89 -4.30 -20.80
CA ARG A 303 -7.09 -3.29 -20.10
C ARG A 303 -7.71 -1.90 -20.25
N LEU A 304 -7.24 -0.95 -19.45
CA LEU A 304 -7.51 0.47 -19.70
C LEU A 304 -7.02 0.85 -21.10
N ALA A 305 -7.89 1.53 -21.83
CA ALA A 305 -7.65 1.88 -23.21
C ALA A 305 -6.51 2.87 -23.37
N ARG A 306 -5.87 2.85 -24.54
CA ARG A 306 -4.77 3.76 -24.85
C ARG A 306 -5.06 5.24 -24.52
N PRO A 307 -6.23 5.84 -24.86
CA PRO A 307 -6.51 7.24 -24.51
C PRO A 307 -6.56 7.52 -23.00
N VAL A 308 -6.87 6.52 -22.16
CA VAL A 308 -6.84 6.63 -20.70
C VAL A 308 -5.41 6.66 -20.19
N LEU A 309 -4.54 5.77 -20.68
CA LEU A 309 -3.14 5.67 -20.22
C LEU A 309 -2.19 6.65 -20.92
N HIS A 310 -2.58 7.16 -22.09
CA HIS A 310 -1.88 8.18 -22.88
C HIS A 310 -2.58 9.53 -22.82
N TYR A 311 -3.16 9.84 -21.67
CA TYR A 311 -3.83 11.12 -21.48
C TYR A 311 -2.90 12.30 -21.85
N PRO A 312 -3.44 13.39 -22.42
CA PRO A 312 -2.65 14.57 -22.72
C PRO A 312 -1.94 15.06 -21.44
N LEU A 313 -0.61 15.15 -21.46
CA LEU A 313 0.09 15.90 -20.42
C LEU A 313 -0.34 17.35 -20.62
N ASP A 314 -0.88 17.97 -19.57
CA ASP A 314 -1.70 19.19 -19.63
C ASP A 314 -1.24 20.15 -20.75
N PRO A 315 -2.10 20.53 -21.71
CA PRO A 315 -1.72 21.46 -22.77
C PRO A 315 -1.16 22.80 -22.25
N LEU A 316 -1.42 23.16 -20.99
CA LEU A 316 -0.82 24.34 -20.34
C LEU A 316 0.67 24.19 -20.01
N LEU A 317 1.19 22.96 -19.87
CA LEU A 317 2.63 22.70 -19.72
C LEU A 317 3.35 22.68 -21.08
N SER A 318 2.61 22.59 -22.18
CA SER A 318 3.16 22.78 -23.52
C SER A 318 3.40 24.27 -23.74
N THR A 319 4.51 24.78 -23.20
CA THR A 319 5.05 26.12 -23.49
C THR A 319 5.46 26.30 -24.95
N ALA A 320 5.28 25.25 -25.79
CA ALA A 320 5.29 25.40 -27.23
C ALA A 320 4.22 26.42 -27.60
N SER A 321 4.68 27.65 -27.86
CA SER A 321 3.86 28.76 -28.34
C SER A 321 2.88 28.25 -29.38
N PRO A 322 1.60 28.64 -29.31
CA PRO A 322 0.61 28.22 -30.29
C PRO A 322 1.07 28.72 -31.65
N SER A 323 1.76 27.87 -32.42
CA SER A 323 2.00 28.11 -33.83
C SER A 323 0.62 28.15 -34.46
N THR A 324 0.27 29.33 -34.96
CA THR A 324 -0.97 29.88 -35.51
C THR A 324 -1.65 29.07 -36.62
N SER A 325 -1.46 27.76 -36.71
CA SER A 325 -2.27 26.90 -37.59
C SER A 325 -3.55 26.48 -36.86
N ALA A 326 -4.46 27.46 -36.71
CA ALA A 326 -5.84 27.22 -36.32
C ALA A 326 -6.52 26.44 -37.45
N ALA A 327 -6.39 25.11 -37.43
CA ALA A 327 -7.31 24.24 -38.13
C ALA A 327 -8.68 24.43 -37.49
N THR A 328 -9.56 25.14 -38.17
CA THR A 328 -10.95 25.33 -37.79
C THR A 328 -11.57 23.93 -37.56
N PRO A 329 -12.11 23.62 -36.37
CA PRO A 329 -12.78 22.35 -36.16
C PRO A 329 -13.96 22.27 -37.12
N SER A 330 -13.89 21.31 -38.04
CA SER A 330 -14.91 21.05 -39.06
C SER A 330 -16.26 20.78 -38.38
N ALA A 331 -17.23 21.67 -38.65
CA ALA A 331 -18.54 21.73 -38.01
C ALA A 331 -19.54 20.64 -38.46
N ALA A 332 -19.07 19.45 -38.87
CA ALA A 332 -19.89 18.47 -39.60
C ALA A 332 -20.30 17.21 -38.82
N ALA A 333 -20.13 17.16 -37.49
CA ALA A 333 -20.65 16.07 -36.68
C ALA A 333 -21.71 16.59 -35.68
N SER A 334 -22.95 16.67 -36.13
CA SER A 334 -24.15 16.88 -35.31
C SER A 334 -24.48 15.66 -34.45
N GLY A 335 -23.49 15.15 -33.71
CA GLY A 335 -23.72 14.24 -32.59
C GLY A 335 -24.32 15.01 -31.41
N PRO A 336 -24.86 14.32 -30.39
CA PRO A 336 -25.23 14.96 -29.12
C PRO A 336 -24.04 15.82 -28.69
N GLY A 337 -24.31 17.11 -28.42
CA GLY A 337 -23.25 18.11 -28.23
C GLY A 337 -22.24 17.70 -27.15
N PRO A 338 -21.12 18.44 -27.02
CA PRO A 338 -20.12 18.24 -25.95
C PRO A 338 -20.70 18.30 -24.50
N HIS A 339 -22.00 18.59 -24.38
CA HIS A 339 -22.86 18.52 -23.21
C HIS A 339 -23.42 17.10 -23.03
N GLY A 340 -22.68 16.27 -22.31
CA GLY A 340 -23.16 14.95 -21.88
C GLY A 340 -22.46 14.43 -20.63
N HIS A 341 -21.57 15.22 -20.04
CA HIS A 341 -20.76 14.85 -18.88
C HIS A 341 -21.40 15.34 -17.58
N GLU A 342 -22.25 16.36 -17.65
CA GLU A 342 -22.81 17.11 -16.52
C GLU A 342 -23.61 16.23 -15.55
N ARG A 343 -24.17 15.12 -16.03
CA ARG A 343 -24.86 14.13 -15.18
C ARG A 343 -23.93 13.13 -14.47
N TYR A 344 -22.69 13.03 -14.92
CA TYR A 344 -21.71 12.05 -14.43
C TYR A 344 -20.66 12.72 -13.57
N CYS A 345 -20.10 13.83 -14.05
CA CYS A 345 -19.03 14.56 -13.40
C CYS A 345 -19.04 16.04 -13.76
N ALA A 346 -18.46 16.86 -12.89
CA ALA A 346 -18.15 18.26 -13.12
C ALA A 346 -16.81 18.63 -12.47
N ALA A 347 -16.18 19.70 -12.94
CA ALA A 347 -14.99 20.24 -12.29
C ALA A 347 -15.05 21.77 -12.18
N VAL A 348 -14.49 22.31 -11.11
CA VAL A 348 -14.37 23.76 -10.90
C VAL A 348 -12.98 24.12 -10.39
N ASP A 349 -12.37 25.15 -10.98
CA ASP A 349 -11.16 25.79 -10.46
C ASP A 349 -11.51 26.85 -9.42
N CYS A 350 -10.54 27.20 -8.56
CA CYS A 350 -10.70 28.21 -7.51
C CYS A 350 -11.82 27.87 -6.50
N ALA A 351 -11.95 26.58 -6.16
CA ALA A 351 -13.06 26.05 -5.37
C ALA A 351 -13.06 26.51 -3.90
N LEU A 352 -11.88 26.69 -3.28
CA LEU A 352 -11.74 27.13 -1.89
C LEU A 352 -11.14 28.53 -1.80
N PRO A 353 -11.45 29.30 -0.73
CA PRO A 353 -10.79 30.57 -0.46
C PRO A 353 -9.28 30.36 -0.28
N PRO A 354 -8.42 31.29 -0.74
CA PRO A 354 -6.97 31.12 -0.65
C PRO A 354 -6.44 30.86 0.78
N ALA A 355 -7.04 31.48 1.79
CA ALA A 355 -6.65 31.31 3.19
C ALA A 355 -6.91 29.87 3.67
N LEU A 356 -8.11 29.34 3.42
CA LEU A 356 -8.48 27.96 3.77
C LEU A 356 -7.61 26.95 3.01
N LEU A 357 -7.39 27.17 1.71
CA LEU A 357 -6.49 26.34 0.91
C LEU A 357 -5.07 26.30 1.51
N GLY A 358 -4.55 27.45 1.96
CA GLY A 358 -3.25 27.55 2.62
C GLY A 358 -3.16 26.70 3.89
N VAL A 359 -4.18 26.75 4.76
CA VAL A 359 -4.25 25.94 5.98
C VAL A 359 -4.29 24.45 5.66
N LEU A 360 -5.16 24.02 4.74
CA LEU A 360 -5.26 22.61 4.36
C LEU A 360 -3.95 22.08 3.77
N ARG A 361 -3.28 22.86 2.91
CA ARG A 361 -1.98 22.50 2.32
C ARG A 361 -0.88 22.34 3.37
N ALA A 362 -0.85 23.22 4.36
CA ALA A 362 0.12 23.13 5.45
C ALA A 362 -0.15 21.88 6.32
N ALA A 363 -1.39 21.68 6.74
CA ALA A 363 -1.78 20.58 7.62
C ALA A 363 -1.69 19.19 6.97
N LEU A 364 -1.84 19.11 5.65
CA LEU A 364 -1.77 17.87 4.87
C LEU A 364 -0.49 17.77 4.02
N ALA A 365 0.51 18.62 4.27
CA ALA A 365 1.82 18.53 3.63
C ALA A 365 2.47 17.14 3.86
N PRO A 366 3.37 16.65 2.99
CA PRO A 366 3.88 15.28 3.07
C PRO A 366 4.52 14.92 4.42
N GLY A 367 5.18 15.88 5.07
CA GLY A 367 5.78 15.72 6.40
C GLY A 367 4.85 16.04 7.58
N SER A 368 3.55 16.21 7.36
CA SER A 368 2.64 16.63 8.42
C SER A 368 2.35 15.51 9.43
N ARG A 369 1.94 15.93 10.63
CA ARG A 369 1.57 15.02 11.72
C ARG A 369 0.40 14.11 11.37
N TYR A 370 -0.46 14.55 10.44
CA TYR A 370 -1.59 13.76 9.96
C TYR A 370 -1.11 12.40 9.43
N TRP A 371 -0.20 12.35 8.46
CA TRP A 371 0.21 11.07 7.85
C TRP A 371 0.86 10.11 8.86
N ALA A 372 1.78 10.63 9.68
CA ALA A 372 2.50 9.83 10.67
C ALA A 372 1.58 9.27 11.77
N GLN A 373 0.65 10.09 12.29
CA GLN A 373 -0.26 9.66 13.37
C GLN A 373 -1.37 8.71 12.89
N HIS A 374 -1.64 8.66 11.59
CA HIS A 374 -2.56 7.68 11.02
C HIS A 374 -1.84 6.43 10.49
N GLY A 375 -0.50 6.44 10.41
CA GLY A 375 0.23 5.34 9.79
C GLY A 375 -0.09 5.18 8.30
N TYR A 376 -0.28 6.31 7.60
CA TYR A 376 -0.65 6.34 6.18
C TYR A 376 0.31 5.49 5.33
N GLY A 377 -0.25 4.67 4.45
CA GLY A 377 0.50 3.71 3.63
C GLY A 377 0.75 2.35 4.29
N ARG A 378 0.39 2.19 5.57
CA ARG A 378 0.46 0.91 6.30
C ARG A 378 -0.89 0.47 6.84
N VAL A 379 -1.71 1.42 7.28
CA VAL A 379 -3.12 1.16 7.59
C VAL A 379 -3.94 1.10 6.30
N GLY A 380 -5.05 0.37 6.36
CA GLY A 380 -6.07 0.36 5.32
C GLY A 380 -6.78 1.71 5.21
N TYR A 381 -7.96 1.69 4.59
CA TYR A 381 -8.79 2.87 4.43
C TYR A 381 -9.24 3.44 5.79
N PHE A 382 -9.17 4.76 5.93
CA PHE A 382 -9.71 5.48 7.08
C PHE A 382 -10.29 6.81 6.64
N SER A 383 -11.35 7.23 7.32
CA SER A 383 -12.08 8.45 7.02
C SER A 383 -12.79 8.96 8.26
N TYR A 384 -13.21 10.23 8.19
CA TYR A 384 -13.90 10.93 9.24
C TYR A 384 -15.22 11.46 8.74
N MET A 385 -16.25 11.34 9.57
CA MET A 385 -17.60 11.75 9.24
C MET A 385 -18.02 12.96 10.08
N HIS A 386 -18.71 13.90 9.43
CA HIS A 386 -19.34 15.06 10.04
C HIS A 386 -20.80 15.12 9.64
N GLU A 387 -21.66 15.58 10.56
CA GLU A 387 -23.03 15.95 10.25
C GLU A 387 -23.06 17.36 9.64
N LEU A 388 -23.66 17.51 8.46
CA LEU A 388 -23.83 18.79 7.80
C LEU A 388 -24.80 19.67 8.61
N GLY A 389 -24.37 20.88 8.95
CA GLY A 389 -25.12 21.81 9.81
C GLY A 389 -24.80 21.70 11.30
N SER A 390 -23.95 20.75 11.70
CA SER A 390 -23.40 20.70 13.06
C SER A 390 -22.31 21.76 13.28
N PRO A 391 -21.92 22.07 14.53
CA PRO A 391 -20.85 23.02 14.81
C PRO A 391 -19.54 22.65 14.10
N HIS A 392 -18.86 23.67 13.61
CA HIS A 392 -17.65 23.53 12.81
C HIS A 392 -16.44 23.21 13.70
N LEU A 393 -15.93 22.00 13.58
CA LEU A 393 -14.87 21.50 14.47
C LEU A 393 -13.46 21.72 13.92
N SER A 394 -13.32 21.98 12.62
CA SER A 394 -12.01 22.14 11.97
C SER A 394 -12.11 22.86 10.62
N ALA A 395 -10.96 23.29 10.10
CA ALA A 395 -10.83 23.80 8.73
C ALA A 395 -11.31 22.78 7.66
N VAL A 396 -11.18 21.47 7.91
CA VAL A 396 -11.68 20.45 6.97
C VAL A 396 -13.21 20.39 6.99
N HIS A 397 -13.84 20.58 8.15
CA HIS A 397 -15.28 20.72 8.24
C HIS A 397 -15.75 21.97 7.47
N ASP A 398 -15.08 23.11 7.65
CA ASP A 398 -15.37 24.33 6.87
C ASP A 398 -15.25 24.10 5.36
N ALA A 399 -14.19 23.40 4.94
CA ALA A 399 -14.00 23.01 3.55
C ALA A 399 -15.16 22.13 3.05
N ALA A 400 -15.55 21.09 3.80
CA ALA A 400 -16.65 20.20 3.42
C ALA A 400 -17.96 20.97 3.19
N VAL A 401 -18.27 21.98 4.01
CA VAL A 401 -19.47 22.82 3.84
C VAL A 401 -19.38 23.70 2.58
N LEU A 402 -18.23 24.31 2.30
CA LEU A 402 -18.05 25.10 1.06
C LEU A 402 -18.14 24.22 -0.19
N LEU A 403 -17.51 23.03 -0.14
CA LEU A 403 -17.56 22.06 -1.23
C LEU A 403 -18.98 21.51 -1.44
N HIS A 404 -19.76 21.31 -0.38
CA HIS A 404 -21.17 20.92 -0.47
C HIS A 404 -22.02 21.95 -1.23
N ARG A 405 -21.81 23.25 -0.97
CA ARG A 405 -22.49 24.34 -1.70
C ARG A 405 -22.17 24.30 -3.20
N LEU A 406 -20.91 24.05 -3.57
CA LEU A 406 -20.48 23.92 -4.97
C LEU A 406 -21.04 22.67 -5.64
N ALA A 407 -21.07 21.54 -4.91
CA ALA A 407 -21.68 20.30 -5.36
C ALA A 407 -23.19 20.48 -5.59
N ALA A 408 -23.91 21.12 -4.67
CA ALA A 408 -25.35 21.34 -4.77
C ALA A 408 -25.77 22.20 -5.97
N ALA A 409 -24.89 23.08 -6.44
CA ALA A 409 -25.13 23.86 -7.65
C ALA A 409 -25.09 22.99 -8.93
N ARG A 410 -24.35 21.88 -8.94
CA ARG A 410 -24.13 21.02 -10.13
C ARG A 410 -24.86 19.68 -10.05
N PHE A 411 -25.02 19.16 -8.84
CA PHE A 411 -25.71 17.92 -8.52
C PHE A 411 -26.81 18.21 -7.48
N PRO A 412 -28.01 18.63 -7.92
CA PRO A 412 -29.09 19.04 -7.02
C PRO A 412 -29.45 18.05 -5.91
N ALA A 413 -29.32 16.75 -6.18
CA ALA A 413 -29.63 15.68 -5.21
C ALA A 413 -28.76 15.75 -3.94
N VAL A 414 -27.54 16.30 -4.01
CA VAL A 414 -26.65 16.38 -2.84
C VAL A 414 -27.18 17.31 -1.75
N ARG A 415 -28.19 18.15 -2.05
CA ARG A 415 -28.90 18.94 -1.02
C ARG A 415 -29.58 18.06 0.03
N GLU A 416 -29.87 16.81 -0.31
CA GLU A 416 -30.43 15.80 0.60
C GLU A 416 -29.37 15.14 1.49
N ALA A 417 -28.08 15.40 1.25
CA ALA A 417 -27.01 14.86 2.07
C ALA A 417 -27.08 15.44 3.49
N LYS A 418 -27.00 14.57 4.49
CA LYS A 418 -26.94 14.92 5.91
C LYS A 418 -25.53 14.81 6.46
N TYR A 419 -24.65 14.08 5.78
CA TYR A 419 -23.31 13.81 6.26
C TYR A 419 -22.25 14.09 5.19
N ALA A 420 -21.09 14.52 5.65
CA ALA A 420 -19.87 14.63 4.86
C ALA A 420 -18.81 13.71 5.46
N GLU A 421 -18.41 12.71 4.70
CA GLU A 421 -17.27 11.86 5.02
C GLU A 421 -16.04 12.38 4.27
N TRP A 422 -14.89 12.45 4.93
CA TRP A 422 -13.65 12.91 4.29
C TRP A 422 -12.44 12.07 4.67
N TRP A 423 -11.49 12.03 3.74
CA TRP A 423 -10.18 11.43 3.91
C TRP A 423 -9.19 12.14 2.99
N ALA A 424 -7.90 11.93 3.19
CA ALA A 424 -6.88 12.58 2.38
C ALA A 424 -5.87 11.57 1.83
N HIS A 425 -5.22 11.95 0.72
CA HIS A 425 -4.14 11.20 0.12
C HIS A 425 -2.93 12.08 -0.15
N CYS A 426 -1.73 11.52 0.04
CA CYS A 426 -0.45 12.09 -0.31
C CYS A 426 0.30 11.04 -1.13
N ARG A 427 0.32 11.20 -2.45
CA ARG A 427 0.79 10.17 -3.39
C ARG A 427 1.88 10.75 -4.29
N ARG A 428 2.84 9.90 -4.72
CA ARG A 428 3.87 10.31 -5.68
C ARG A 428 3.31 10.36 -7.10
N HIS A 429 4.07 10.95 -8.03
CA HIS A 429 3.68 11.06 -9.44
C HIS A 429 3.16 9.74 -10.06
N PRO A 430 3.90 8.62 -10.04
CA PRO A 430 3.48 7.36 -10.67
C PRO A 430 2.40 6.62 -9.87
N SER A 431 2.00 7.13 -8.71
CA SER A 431 0.98 6.48 -7.90
C SER A 431 -0.39 6.86 -8.43
N GLY A 432 -1.21 5.88 -8.77
CA GLY A 432 -2.64 6.10 -8.95
C GLY A 432 -3.46 5.34 -7.91
N HIS A 433 -4.69 5.01 -8.26
CA HIS A 433 -5.64 4.35 -7.39
C HIS A 433 -6.59 3.49 -8.22
N GLN A 434 -6.80 2.26 -7.76
CA GLN A 434 -7.66 1.28 -8.41
C GLN A 434 -9.03 1.88 -8.71
N LEU A 435 -9.60 1.52 -9.86
CA LEU A 435 -10.95 1.93 -10.17
C LEU A 435 -11.92 1.18 -9.24
N HIS A 436 -12.81 1.91 -8.57
CA HIS A 436 -13.71 1.40 -7.54
C HIS A 436 -15.01 2.23 -7.50
N PHE A 437 -15.94 1.77 -6.67
CA PHE A 437 -17.13 2.50 -6.28
C PHE A 437 -16.95 2.96 -4.84
N ASP A 438 -17.29 4.21 -4.54
CA ASP A 438 -17.32 4.66 -3.15
C ASP A 438 -18.50 3.99 -2.46
N SER A 439 -18.24 3.19 -1.43
CA SER A 439 -19.27 2.41 -0.75
C SER A 439 -19.13 2.49 0.76
N ASP A 440 -20.26 2.58 1.46
CA ASP A 440 -20.28 2.44 2.90
C ASP A 440 -19.82 1.03 3.30
N ASP A 441 -18.94 0.94 4.29
CA ASP A 441 -18.34 -0.31 4.78
C ASP A 441 -17.69 -1.22 3.74
N GLU A 442 -17.13 -0.65 2.67
CA GLU A 442 -16.59 -1.45 1.55
C GLU A 442 -17.63 -2.42 0.94
N GLY A 443 -18.93 -2.10 1.11
CA GLY A 443 -20.06 -2.89 0.61
C GLY A 443 -20.59 -3.94 1.58
N ALA A 444 -20.07 -4.04 2.81
CA ALA A 444 -20.61 -4.96 3.82
C ALA A 444 -22.08 -4.62 4.14
N GLY A 445 -22.97 -5.62 4.05
CA GLY A 445 -24.42 -5.42 4.22
C GLY A 445 -25.14 -4.82 3.00
N GLY A 446 -24.44 -4.68 1.86
CA GLY A 446 -24.98 -4.16 0.60
C GLY A 446 -24.33 -2.85 0.19
N VAL A 447 -24.23 -2.60 -1.12
CA VAL A 447 -23.57 -1.41 -1.63
C VAL A 447 -24.49 -0.20 -1.52
N ARG A 448 -24.08 0.76 -0.70
CA ARG A 448 -24.65 2.11 -0.62
C ARG A 448 -23.58 3.09 -1.05
N ASN A 449 -23.89 3.93 -2.02
CA ASN A 449 -22.96 4.94 -2.54
C ASN A 449 -23.31 6.34 -2.00
N PRO A 450 -22.33 7.25 -1.92
CA PRO A 450 -22.64 8.64 -1.63
C PRO A 450 -23.47 9.26 -2.76
N VAL A 451 -24.20 10.33 -2.45
CA VAL A 451 -24.95 11.07 -3.48
C VAL A 451 -23.98 11.71 -4.46
N VAL A 452 -22.90 12.30 -3.94
CA VAL A 452 -21.81 12.88 -4.70
C VAL A 452 -20.51 12.58 -3.98
N SER A 453 -19.51 12.17 -4.74
CA SER A 453 -18.12 12.13 -4.31
C SER A 453 -17.35 13.28 -4.93
N SER A 454 -16.36 13.79 -4.20
CA SER A 454 -15.56 14.91 -4.65
C SER A 454 -14.10 14.81 -4.25
N VAL A 455 -13.23 15.41 -5.07
CA VAL A 455 -11.78 15.45 -4.88
C VAL A 455 -11.32 16.89 -5.06
N ILE A 456 -10.87 17.54 -3.98
CA ILE A 456 -10.15 18.82 -4.07
C ILE A 456 -8.65 18.56 -4.16
N TYR A 457 -8.03 19.11 -5.21
CA TYR A 457 -6.60 19.04 -5.45
C TYR A 457 -5.88 20.14 -4.67
N LEU A 458 -5.16 19.78 -3.61
CA LEU A 458 -4.40 20.73 -2.78
C LEU A 458 -3.04 21.06 -3.38
N THR A 459 -2.53 20.18 -4.25
CA THR A 459 -1.39 20.42 -5.15
C THR A 459 -1.82 20.15 -6.60
N GLY A 460 -1.10 20.71 -7.56
CA GLY A 460 -1.32 20.50 -9.00
C GLY A 460 -0.11 19.84 -9.67
N GLU A 461 -0.23 19.58 -10.98
CA GLU A 461 0.89 19.22 -11.88
C GLU A 461 1.60 17.88 -11.60
N VAL A 462 1.36 17.24 -10.45
CA VAL A 462 1.87 15.92 -10.10
C VAL A 462 0.74 14.88 -10.05
N GLY A 463 1.07 13.66 -10.48
CA GLY A 463 0.15 12.53 -10.55
C GLY A 463 -0.69 12.52 -11.84
N GLY A 464 -1.50 11.49 -12.00
CA GLY A 464 -2.42 11.40 -13.13
C GLY A 464 -3.83 11.93 -12.82
N PRO A 465 -4.69 12.00 -13.85
CA PRO A 465 -6.06 12.46 -13.75
C PRO A 465 -6.94 11.49 -12.94
N THR A 466 -7.98 12.05 -12.31
CA THR A 466 -9.12 11.23 -11.87
C THR A 466 -9.94 10.83 -13.10
N LEU A 467 -10.17 9.53 -13.27
CA LEU A 467 -11.08 8.98 -14.28
C LEU A 467 -12.45 8.76 -13.65
N VAL A 468 -13.49 9.25 -14.31
CA VAL A 468 -14.90 8.95 -13.99
C VAL A 468 -15.54 8.28 -15.21
N THR A 469 -16.34 7.25 -14.99
CA THR A 469 -17.01 6.50 -16.06
C THR A 469 -18.51 6.42 -15.79
N PRO A 470 -19.37 6.12 -16.78
CA PRO A 470 -20.79 5.87 -16.55
C PRO A 470 -21.09 4.44 -16.07
N GLN A 471 -20.06 3.61 -15.78
CA GLN A 471 -20.23 2.23 -15.36
C GLN A 471 -20.75 2.18 -13.93
N THR A 472 -21.81 1.42 -13.71
CA THR A 472 -22.42 1.15 -12.39
C THR A 472 -22.03 -0.24 -11.90
N LEU A 473 -22.20 -0.50 -10.60
CA LEU A 473 -21.97 -1.83 -10.04
C LEU A 473 -22.85 -2.89 -10.72
N GLY A 474 -22.25 -4.00 -11.15
CA GLY A 474 -22.93 -5.06 -11.91
C GLY A 474 -23.35 -4.68 -13.34
N GLY A 475 -23.06 -3.44 -13.77
CA GLY A 475 -23.28 -3.00 -15.15
C GLY A 475 -22.19 -3.47 -16.12
N PRO A 476 -22.39 -3.28 -17.43
CA PRO A 476 -21.37 -3.56 -18.43
C PRO A 476 -20.18 -2.61 -18.30
N LEU A 477 -19.06 -2.99 -18.93
CA LEU A 477 -17.89 -2.11 -19.05
C LEU A 477 -18.27 -0.77 -19.70
N ALA A 478 -17.77 0.33 -19.14
CA ALA A 478 -17.96 1.66 -19.69
C ALA A 478 -17.39 1.81 -21.11
N ASP A 479 -18.20 2.29 -22.04
CA ASP A 479 -17.76 2.62 -23.40
C ASP A 479 -17.06 3.98 -23.49
N ARG A 480 -17.25 4.87 -22.50
CA ARG A 480 -16.69 6.23 -22.46
C ARG A 480 -16.38 6.66 -21.03
N GLY A 481 -15.62 7.73 -20.88
CA GLY A 481 -15.32 8.30 -19.57
C GLY A 481 -14.85 9.75 -19.67
N TRP A 482 -14.47 10.31 -18.52
CA TRP A 482 -13.97 11.68 -18.42
C TRP A 482 -12.76 11.72 -17.49
N LEU A 483 -11.71 12.40 -17.95
CA LEU A 483 -10.51 12.67 -17.17
C LEU A 483 -10.56 14.07 -16.58
N ILE A 484 -10.33 14.18 -15.29
CA ILE A 484 -10.19 15.45 -14.58
C ILE A 484 -8.74 15.58 -14.13
N HIS A 485 -7.99 16.44 -14.81
CA HIS A 485 -6.57 16.63 -14.56
C HIS A 485 -6.33 17.39 -13.24
N PRO A 486 -5.32 16.99 -12.44
CA PRO A 486 -4.99 17.64 -11.18
C PRO A 486 -4.51 19.07 -11.42
N ARG A 487 -5.15 20.03 -10.75
CA ARG A 487 -4.74 21.43 -10.71
C ARG A 487 -5.00 21.97 -9.31
N GLN A 488 -4.06 22.73 -8.75
CA GLN A 488 -4.24 23.27 -7.40
C GLN A 488 -5.55 24.06 -7.30
N ASN A 489 -6.32 23.80 -6.24
CA ASN A 489 -7.64 24.37 -5.97
C ASN A 489 -8.72 24.03 -7.00
N ARG A 490 -8.51 22.97 -7.79
CA ARG A 490 -9.56 22.35 -8.59
C ARG A 490 -10.35 21.37 -7.74
N LEU A 491 -11.67 21.37 -7.87
CA LEU A 491 -12.58 20.40 -7.30
C LEU A 491 -13.16 19.56 -8.44
N ALA A 492 -12.91 18.25 -8.39
CA ALA A 492 -13.66 17.27 -9.17
C ALA A 492 -14.90 16.83 -8.36
N MET A 493 -16.05 16.70 -9.01
CA MET A 493 -17.30 16.18 -8.43
C MET A 493 -17.89 15.15 -9.37
N PHE A 494 -18.44 14.07 -8.85
CA PHE A 494 -19.13 13.06 -9.64
C PHE A 494 -20.19 12.34 -8.79
N ASP A 495 -21.17 11.75 -9.47
CA ASP A 495 -22.17 10.91 -8.82
C ASP A 495 -21.47 9.67 -8.23
N GLY A 496 -21.71 9.42 -6.94
CA GLY A 496 -20.99 8.39 -6.17
C GLY A 496 -21.30 6.95 -6.61
N SER A 497 -22.36 6.73 -7.40
CA SER A 497 -22.73 5.41 -7.90
C SER A 497 -21.88 4.92 -9.09
N PHE A 498 -20.99 5.77 -9.59
CA PHE A 498 -20.19 5.49 -10.77
C PHE A 498 -18.76 5.01 -10.47
N LEU A 499 -18.27 4.12 -11.32
CA LEU A 499 -16.90 3.62 -11.26
C LEU A 499 -15.93 4.75 -11.58
N HIS A 500 -14.95 4.94 -10.69
CA HIS A 500 -13.96 5.99 -10.81
C HIS A 500 -12.63 5.57 -10.16
N GLY A 501 -11.57 6.32 -10.40
CA GLY A 501 -10.28 6.15 -9.71
C GLY A 501 -9.23 7.09 -10.27
N VAL A 502 -7.95 6.81 -10.01
CA VAL A 502 -6.86 7.74 -10.35
C VAL A 502 -5.86 7.04 -11.26
N ILE A 503 -5.68 7.54 -12.48
CA ILE A 503 -4.68 7.01 -13.39
C ILE A 503 -3.27 7.33 -12.85
N PRO A 504 -2.28 6.41 -12.92
CA PRO A 504 -0.91 6.72 -12.56
C PRO A 504 -0.37 7.89 -13.37
N GLY A 505 0.46 8.74 -12.76
CA GLY A 505 1.28 9.69 -13.52
C GLY A 505 2.12 8.95 -14.57
N ARG A 506 2.13 9.43 -15.81
CA ARG A 506 2.93 8.86 -16.90
C ARG A 506 4.19 9.67 -17.14
N GLY A 507 5.29 8.97 -17.42
CA GLY A 507 6.59 9.58 -17.67
C GLY A 507 7.27 10.07 -16.39
N ALA A 508 8.35 10.83 -16.56
CA ALA A 508 9.06 11.43 -15.44
C ALA A 508 8.18 12.51 -14.80
N SER A 509 8.23 12.61 -13.47
CA SER A 509 7.55 13.64 -12.72
C SER A 509 8.03 15.02 -13.17
N PRO A 510 7.12 15.95 -13.53
CA PRO A 510 7.51 17.33 -13.82
C PRO A 510 8.01 18.05 -12.55
N HIS A 511 7.62 17.55 -11.36
CA HIS A 511 8.03 18.08 -10.07
C HIS A 511 8.42 16.94 -9.11
N PRO A 512 9.63 16.37 -9.25
CA PRO A 512 10.17 15.27 -8.43
C PRO A 512 9.97 15.40 -6.92
N ALA A 513 10.12 16.61 -6.38
CA ALA A 513 10.01 16.88 -4.95
C ALA A 513 8.57 17.06 -4.45
N GLN A 514 7.58 17.11 -5.35
CA GLN A 514 6.19 17.34 -5.00
C GLN A 514 5.38 16.03 -4.96
N HIS A 515 4.34 16.03 -4.14
CA HIS A 515 3.35 14.95 -4.08
C HIS A 515 2.01 15.47 -4.59
N ARG A 516 1.19 14.57 -5.14
CA ARG A 516 -0.24 14.79 -5.38
C ARG A 516 -0.95 14.68 -4.04
N ILE A 517 -1.40 15.81 -3.51
CA ILE A 517 -2.13 15.90 -2.25
C ILE A 517 -3.58 16.21 -2.58
N THR A 518 -4.48 15.35 -2.15
CA THR A 518 -5.92 15.50 -2.36
C THR A 518 -6.66 15.33 -1.05
N LEU A 519 -7.71 16.13 -0.86
CA LEU A 519 -8.74 15.91 0.14
C LEU A 519 -9.99 15.42 -0.61
N MET A 520 -10.53 14.30 -0.16
CA MET A 520 -11.74 13.72 -0.71
C MET A 520 -12.89 13.98 0.25
N VAL A 521 -14.06 14.32 -0.29
CA VAL A 521 -15.28 14.50 0.50
C VAL A 521 -16.43 13.80 -0.23
N ALA A 522 -17.03 12.83 0.44
CA ALA A 522 -18.23 12.13 0.01
C ALA A 522 -19.45 12.62 0.80
N PHE A 523 -20.53 12.93 0.09
CA PHE A 523 -21.75 13.49 0.66
C PHE A 523 -22.85 12.43 0.70
N TRP A 524 -23.30 12.09 1.90
CA TRP A 524 -24.19 10.96 2.15
C TRP A 524 -25.56 11.43 2.63
N ARG A 525 -26.63 10.80 2.12
CA ARG A 525 -27.96 10.94 2.72
C ARG A 525 -27.94 10.38 4.14
N ASP A 526 -27.43 9.17 4.26
CA ASP A 526 -27.26 8.43 5.51
C ASP A 526 -25.99 7.58 5.38
N ILE A 527 -25.18 7.52 6.43
CA ILE A 527 -23.99 6.67 6.54
C ILE A 527 -23.81 6.27 8.01
N GLN A 528 -23.34 5.06 8.26
CA GLN A 528 -23.08 4.60 9.62
C GLN A 528 -21.77 5.20 10.15
N CYS A 529 -21.85 5.96 11.23
CA CYS A 529 -20.67 6.36 12.00
C CYS A 529 -20.16 5.15 12.79
N ARG A 530 -18.90 4.76 12.59
CA ARG A 530 -18.31 3.58 13.24
C ARG A 530 -17.40 4.00 14.39
N PRO A 531 -17.50 3.38 15.57
CA PRO A 531 -16.57 3.66 16.65
C PRO A 531 -15.18 3.17 16.25
N ARG A 532 -14.17 3.75 16.88
CA ARG A 532 -12.80 3.32 16.69
C ARG A 532 -12.59 1.95 17.33
N THR A 533 -12.21 0.95 16.53
CA THR A 533 -11.76 -0.36 17.00
C THR A 533 -10.25 -0.33 17.23
N ASP A 534 -9.80 -0.94 18.33
CA ASP A 534 -8.38 -1.21 18.64
C ASP A 534 -7.45 0.02 18.63
N GLY A 535 -8.02 1.22 18.77
CA GLY A 535 -7.29 2.48 18.72
C GLY A 535 -6.73 2.82 17.33
N LEU A 536 -7.14 2.14 16.26
CA LEU A 536 -6.67 2.40 14.89
C LEU A 536 -7.65 3.27 14.10
N PRO A 537 -7.17 4.18 13.24
CA PRO A 537 -8.03 4.81 12.25
C PRO A 537 -8.70 3.76 11.36
N GLY A 538 -9.95 3.99 11.01
CA GLY A 538 -10.79 3.10 10.22
C GLY A 538 -11.87 3.91 9.50
N PRO A 539 -12.75 3.26 8.74
CA PRO A 539 -13.76 3.93 7.92
C PRO A 539 -14.83 4.62 8.77
N SER A 540 -15.26 5.78 8.30
CA SER A 540 -16.43 6.55 8.75
C SER A 540 -16.45 6.80 10.27
N GLN A 541 -15.29 7.14 10.83
CA GLN A 541 -15.16 7.41 12.27
C GLN A 541 -15.68 8.81 12.63
N PRO A 542 -16.11 9.04 13.89
CA PRO A 542 -16.38 10.39 14.34
C PRO A 542 -15.10 11.22 14.30
N PHE A 543 -15.21 12.49 13.89
CA PHE A 543 -14.07 13.41 13.96
C PHE A 543 -13.60 13.54 15.42
N PRO A 544 -12.29 13.46 15.72
CA PRO A 544 -11.85 13.46 17.11
C PRO A 544 -12.17 14.80 17.79
N GLY A 545 -12.64 14.74 19.04
CA GLY A 545 -13.16 15.91 19.76
C GLY A 545 -14.65 16.19 19.53
N SER A 546 -15.31 15.49 18.61
CA SER A 546 -16.78 15.47 18.56
C SER A 546 -17.32 14.87 19.86
N ALA A 547 -18.41 15.42 20.39
CA ALA A 547 -19.18 14.70 21.39
C ALA A 547 -19.55 13.33 20.81
N PRO A 548 -19.49 12.23 21.59
CA PRO A 548 -19.92 10.93 21.09
C PRO A 548 -21.32 11.11 20.53
N ALA A 549 -21.47 10.89 19.21
CA ALA A 549 -22.75 11.03 18.56
C ALA A 549 -23.75 10.15 19.34
N ALA A 550 -24.90 10.70 19.70
CA ALA A 550 -25.95 9.94 20.38
C ALA A 550 -26.53 8.81 19.50
N CYS A 551 -25.97 8.60 18.30
CA CYS A 551 -26.21 7.50 17.40
C CYS A 551 -25.81 6.17 18.06
N ASP A 552 -26.83 5.44 18.48
CA ASP A 552 -26.89 3.98 18.59
C ASP A 552 -26.39 3.28 19.86
N ALA A 553 -26.87 3.75 21.01
CA ALA A 553 -27.17 2.83 22.11
C ALA A 553 -28.26 1.78 21.74
N ALA A 554 -29.02 2.01 20.67
CA ALA A 554 -30.10 1.13 20.21
C ALA A 554 -29.62 -0.06 19.34
N ALA A 555 -28.60 0.12 18.49
CA ALA A 555 -28.11 -0.95 17.61
C ALA A 555 -27.29 -2.01 18.37
N ALA A 556 -26.50 -1.60 19.37
CA ALA A 556 -25.74 -2.53 20.21
C ALA A 556 -26.62 -3.49 21.04
N SER A 557 -27.89 -3.13 21.28
CA SER A 557 -28.84 -3.96 22.04
C SER A 557 -29.51 -5.05 21.17
N ALA A 558 -29.56 -4.89 19.84
CA ALA A 558 -30.30 -5.79 18.96
C ALA A 558 -29.51 -7.03 18.49
N THR A 559 -28.17 -7.00 18.56
CA THR A 559 -27.32 -8.14 18.17
C THR A 559 -27.09 -9.17 19.29
N ALA A 560 -27.64 -8.96 20.49
CA ALA A 560 -27.43 -9.87 21.63
C ALA A 560 -28.51 -10.96 21.80
N THR A 561 -29.53 -11.04 20.95
CA THR A 561 -30.71 -11.92 21.15
C THR A 561 -30.92 -13.04 20.12
N SER A 562 -29.92 -13.42 19.33
CA SER A 562 -30.02 -14.62 18.49
C SER A 562 -28.78 -15.52 18.60
N ALA A 563 -28.67 -16.20 19.74
CA ALA A 563 -27.83 -17.39 19.89
C ALA A 563 -28.45 -18.31 20.94
N THR A 564 -29.44 -19.11 20.54
CA THR A 564 -29.99 -20.19 21.36
C THR A 564 -29.19 -21.48 21.13
N ALA A 565 -28.38 -21.81 22.14
CA ALA A 565 -28.13 -23.13 22.74
C ALA A 565 -27.66 -24.33 21.90
N VAL A 566 -26.41 -24.77 22.18
CA VAL A 566 -26.11 -26.14 22.68
C VAL A 566 -24.88 -26.09 23.62
N GLY A 567 -25.00 -26.64 24.84
CA GLY A 567 -23.89 -27.25 25.58
C GLY A 567 -23.23 -26.40 26.67
N GLY A 568 -23.47 -26.73 27.93
CA GLY A 568 -23.02 -25.95 29.08
C GLY A 568 -21.60 -26.25 29.59
N ALA A 569 -21.05 -25.31 30.36
CA ALA A 569 -20.31 -25.55 31.59
C ALA A 569 -20.10 -24.22 32.33
N THR A 570 -20.32 -24.28 33.64
CA THR A 570 -20.28 -23.21 34.65
C THR A 570 -18.89 -22.59 34.86
N ALA A 571 -18.79 -21.26 34.87
CA ALA A 571 -17.79 -20.54 35.66
C ALA A 571 -18.31 -19.15 36.04
N VAL A 572 -18.39 -18.89 37.34
CA VAL A 572 -18.73 -17.61 37.97
C VAL A 572 -17.48 -16.75 38.02
N GLY A 573 -17.49 -15.59 37.38
CA GLY A 573 -16.44 -14.59 37.46
C GLY A 573 -16.99 -13.21 37.12
N GLY A 574 -17.35 -12.44 38.15
CA GLY A 574 -17.83 -11.07 38.01
C GLY A 574 -16.72 -10.14 37.53
N ALA A 575 -16.86 -9.61 36.33
CA ALA A 575 -16.08 -8.48 35.85
C ALA A 575 -16.88 -7.20 36.09
N THR A 576 -16.48 -6.43 37.10
CA THR A 576 -16.93 -5.05 37.29
C THR A 576 -16.44 -4.21 36.12
N ALA A 577 -17.38 -3.66 35.34
CA ALA A 577 -17.11 -2.67 34.31
C ALA A 577 -16.55 -1.40 34.96
N VAL A 578 -15.23 -1.21 34.86
CA VAL A 578 -14.58 0.04 35.21
C VAL A 578 -14.81 1.00 34.05
N GLY A 579 -15.76 1.91 34.22
CA GLY A 579 -15.91 3.09 33.38
C GLY A 579 -14.72 4.03 33.58
N GLY A 580 -13.62 3.79 32.89
CA GLY A 580 -12.52 4.73 32.76
C GLY A 580 -12.86 5.77 31.71
N ALA A 581 -12.85 7.05 32.08
CA ALA A 581 -12.85 8.15 31.11
C ALA A 581 -11.67 7.93 30.15
N ASP A 582 -12.01 7.69 28.89
CA ASP A 582 -11.09 7.26 27.85
C ASP A 582 -9.97 8.31 27.66
N GLY A 583 -8.73 7.94 27.99
CA GLY A 583 -7.53 8.78 27.91
C GLY A 583 -7.11 9.14 26.46
N THR A 584 -8.03 9.05 25.51
CA THR A 584 -7.81 9.26 24.08
C THR A 584 -7.76 10.74 23.69
N ALA A 585 -8.26 11.65 24.54
CA ALA A 585 -8.29 13.09 24.27
C ALA A 585 -6.90 13.74 24.06
N GLY A 586 -5.80 13.08 24.46
CA GLY A 586 -4.43 13.56 24.24
C GLY A 586 -3.71 12.98 23.03
N ARG A 587 -4.34 12.08 22.25
CA ARG A 587 -3.59 11.20 21.32
C ARG A 587 -3.26 11.84 19.97
N TYR A 588 -4.10 12.75 19.48
CA TYR A 588 -3.98 13.31 18.13
C TYR A 588 -3.64 14.80 18.17
N THR A 589 -2.37 15.12 17.99
CA THR A 589 -1.93 16.51 17.96
C THR A 589 -2.09 17.15 16.58
N TRP A 590 -2.28 16.34 15.52
CA TRP A 590 -2.49 16.85 14.14
C TRP A 590 -3.72 17.76 14.00
N MET A 591 -4.73 17.62 14.87
CA MET A 591 -5.94 18.45 14.79
C MET A 591 -5.65 19.94 15.04
N SER A 592 -4.63 20.25 15.84
CA SER A 592 -4.20 21.63 16.05
C SER A 592 -3.65 22.30 14.78
N ASP A 593 -3.34 21.53 13.74
CA ASP A 593 -2.95 22.05 12.42
C ASP A 593 -4.17 22.47 11.57
N LEU A 594 -5.39 22.13 11.99
CA LEU A 594 -6.64 22.38 11.25
C LEU A 594 -7.67 23.16 12.07
N PRO A 595 -7.31 24.33 12.64
CA PRO A 595 -8.25 25.11 13.44
C PRO A 595 -9.45 25.54 12.59
N PRO A 596 -10.69 25.46 13.11
CA PRO A 596 -11.84 26.06 12.44
C PRO A 596 -11.70 27.58 12.40
N HIS A 597 -12.36 28.23 11.44
CA HIS A 597 -12.45 29.69 11.46
C HIS A 597 -13.47 30.15 12.53
N PRO A 598 -13.18 31.20 13.31
CA PRO A 598 -14.09 31.67 14.37
C PRO A 598 -15.47 32.11 13.86
N GLU A 599 -15.54 32.56 12.61
CA GLU A 599 -16.77 32.98 11.93
C GLU A 599 -17.37 31.87 11.04
N GLY A 600 -16.86 30.64 11.16
CA GLY A 600 -17.26 29.52 10.30
C GLY A 600 -16.77 29.65 8.85
N PRO A 601 -17.37 28.90 7.90
CA PRO A 601 -16.87 28.77 6.54
C PRO A 601 -16.77 30.09 5.77
N ASP A 602 -17.68 31.03 6.06
CA ASP A 602 -17.77 32.31 5.35
C ASP A 602 -16.65 33.29 5.79
N GLY A 603 -16.05 33.08 6.95
CA GLY A 603 -14.94 33.91 7.42
C GLY A 603 -13.60 33.65 6.73
N TRP A 604 -13.47 32.54 5.98
CA TRP A 604 -12.27 32.27 5.18
C TRP A 604 -12.11 33.18 3.94
N GLY A 605 -13.14 33.98 3.63
CA GLY A 605 -13.19 34.86 2.46
C GLY A 605 -14.02 34.27 1.32
N SER A 606 -14.08 35.00 0.20
CA SER A 606 -14.86 34.60 -0.97
C SER A 606 -14.10 33.65 -1.90
N THR A 607 -14.87 32.87 -2.67
CA THR A 607 -14.38 32.07 -3.79
C THR A 607 -14.88 32.66 -5.10
N ASN A 608 -14.14 32.40 -6.18
CA ASN A 608 -14.58 32.72 -7.54
C ASN A 608 -14.48 31.45 -8.39
N PRO A 609 -15.37 30.47 -8.18
CA PRO A 609 -15.27 29.18 -8.83
C PRO A 609 -15.48 29.34 -10.33
N VAL A 610 -14.57 28.77 -11.12
CA VAL A 610 -14.62 28.80 -12.59
C VAL A 610 -14.81 27.38 -13.08
N ASP A 611 -15.81 27.13 -13.93
CA ASP A 611 -16.02 25.80 -14.50
C ASP A 611 -14.77 25.35 -15.28
N ALA A 612 -14.33 24.13 -15.00
CA ALA A 612 -13.26 23.44 -15.71
C ALA A 612 -13.87 22.26 -16.46
N LEU A 613 -13.51 22.12 -17.73
CA LEU A 613 -14.06 21.05 -18.58
C LEU A 613 -13.30 19.73 -18.34
N PRO A 614 -13.98 18.65 -17.92
CA PRO A 614 -13.40 17.32 -17.96
C PRO A 614 -13.04 16.93 -19.40
N THR A 615 -11.92 16.22 -19.59
CA THR A 615 -11.50 15.75 -20.91
C THR A 615 -12.26 14.47 -21.25
N PRO A 616 -13.13 14.47 -22.28
CA PRO A 616 -13.88 13.28 -22.65
C PRO A 616 -12.95 12.23 -23.24
N ILE A 617 -13.20 10.97 -22.89
CA ILE A 617 -12.51 9.80 -23.40
C ILE A 617 -13.52 8.92 -24.12
N PRO A 618 -13.34 8.67 -25.43
CA PRO A 618 -14.30 7.92 -26.23
C PRO A 618 -14.25 6.40 -25.99
N ARG A 619 -13.30 5.92 -25.18
CA ARG A 619 -13.09 4.51 -24.87
C ARG A 619 -12.35 4.33 -23.54
N VAL A 620 -12.96 3.67 -22.57
CA VAL A 620 -12.31 3.37 -21.28
C VAL A 620 -11.57 2.05 -21.30
N TRP A 621 -12.15 1.03 -21.95
CA TRP A 621 -11.64 -0.33 -21.98
C TRP A 621 -11.34 -0.78 -23.40
N GLU A 622 -10.32 -1.61 -23.56
CA GLU A 622 -10.02 -2.30 -24.82
C GLU A 622 -9.46 -3.70 -24.57
N CYS A 623 -9.54 -4.57 -25.57
CA CYS A 623 -8.97 -5.91 -25.49
C CYS A 623 -7.44 -5.82 -25.42
N VAL A 624 -6.81 -6.78 -24.76
CA VAL A 624 -5.34 -6.84 -24.60
C VAL A 624 -4.60 -6.95 -25.94
N ASP A 625 -5.25 -7.45 -26.99
CA ASP A 625 -4.74 -7.50 -28.36
C ASP A 625 -4.92 -6.18 -29.15
N GLY A 626 -5.54 -5.17 -28.55
CA GLY A 626 -5.85 -3.88 -29.18
C GLY A 626 -7.19 -3.85 -29.93
N GLY A 627 -7.95 -4.95 -29.90
CA GLY A 627 -9.31 -4.99 -30.42
C GLY A 627 -10.29 -4.12 -29.61
N GLU A 628 -11.44 -3.80 -30.21
CA GLU A 628 -12.52 -3.16 -29.47
C GLU A 628 -13.10 -4.13 -28.45
N ALA A 629 -13.26 -3.65 -27.20
CA ALA A 629 -13.98 -4.41 -26.18
C ALA A 629 -15.43 -4.62 -26.67
N GLN A 630 -15.82 -5.87 -26.86
CA GLN A 630 -17.17 -6.19 -27.30
C GLN A 630 -18.17 -5.80 -26.20
N PRO A 631 -19.33 -5.21 -26.55
CA PRO A 631 -20.39 -4.96 -25.59
C PRO A 631 -20.81 -6.27 -24.91
N GLY A 632 -20.64 -6.35 -23.59
CA GLY A 632 -20.93 -7.56 -22.85
C GLY A 632 -20.47 -7.51 -21.40
N ALA A 633 -20.94 -8.46 -20.59
CA ALA A 633 -20.50 -8.64 -19.23
C ALA A 633 -19.10 -9.28 -19.22
N VAL A 634 -18.06 -8.46 -19.33
CA VAL A 634 -16.70 -8.86 -18.97
C VAL A 634 -16.60 -8.75 -17.46
N GLN A 635 -16.13 -9.82 -16.82
CA GLN A 635 -15.87 -9.79 -15.39
C GLN A 635 -14.73 -8.80 -15.09
N TYR A 636 -14.90 -8.03 -14.02
CA TYR A 636 -14.01 -6.92 -13.71
C TYR A 636 -12.58 -7.38 -13.34
N ASP A 637 -12.44 -8.59 -12.80
CA ASP A 637 -11.18 -9.27 -12.52
C ASP A 637 -10.36 -9.58 -13.79
N ALA A 638 -11.02 -9.70 -14.95
CA ALA A 638 -10.37 -9.89 -16.24
C ALA A 638 -9.83 -8.58 -16.86
N CYS A 639 -10.00 -7.44 -16.18
CA CYS A 639 -9.62 -6.11 -16.65
C CYS A 639 -8.36 -5.58 -15.94
N PHE A 640 -7.27 -5.41 -16.68
CA PHE A 640 -6.06 -4.78 -16.17
C PHE A 640 -6.21 -3.26 -16.02
N GLN A 641 -6.12 -2.79 -14.79
CA GLN A 641 -6.16 -1.37 -14.44
C GLN A 641 -4.75 -0.80 -14.13
N GLY A 642 -3.79 -1.69 -13.90
CA GLY A 642 -2.38 -1.43 -13.58
C GLY A 642 -2.10 -0.81 -12.23
N PHE A 643 -2.82 -1.28 -11.21
CA PHE A 643 -2.55 -1.04 -9.79
C PHE A 643 -2.25 -2.35 -9.07
#